data_AF-A0A5P2D4W6-F1
#
_entry.id   AF-A0A5P2D4W6-F1
#
_cell.length_a   1.000
_cell.length_b   1.000
_cell.length_c   1.000
_cell.angle_alpha   90.00
_cell.angle_beta   90.00
_cell.angle_gamma   90.00
#
_symmetry.space_group_name_H-M   'P 1'
#
loop_
_entity.id
_entity.type
_entity.pdbx_description
1 polymer ?
#
loop_
_entity_poly.entity_id
_entity_poly.type
_entity_poly.pdbx_seq_one_letter_code
_entity_poly.pdbx_strand_id
1 'polypeptide(L)'
;MHVPDVSVVVIVYNDAERLPTAVQSVLDQTLHGVEVVIVDDCSKDRSYEVAQSLEAAHPGRVRAFRLPENSGGCGAPRNHGIRQATGTYVMFLDSDDVLERNACRNMLDAAERTGSDLVSGMCVRVHLDNRWGKTTEWYPWIYARTRTLESITEYPDLLVYDTLSTNKCYRRAFLLEQGLEFPVGIHYEDLLFSAQAYVAARRITLIPNHVYFWNVVENTAAKSISNRRHEIANFVHRMEIHRRVDELLAAHGHDEIKSAKDAKFLKHDLVLHLRDLHLVDDDYRQEFARLANGYLAGIDPAAYDQVNHLQAICAYLLGKEDWENLVPAAESMTNKGRLTSPLAERDGRIYWCAQHIDDPSDTEARRILDVTEQGFHTAPLGSLALGNRLTSYQDDGRGTVTLSGAMVNPLRRIAEDAPLKADLEFRARRQIGVKSFSFPVETIRHAGDTIEWTVRADIGKTVRPLGIIDAVWDVRLKLTAGGDRVSTRVAVGGVDLEEAAALRVRPRLTRLVSDRFEPEITKKGNLSYVLTAEGAAAVRTQALINNAMHGKAAGVVKRSLKKALKTKRNIGSGEQKVKAYHEVFSKLPIKKGLVVFESHMGKQYSDSPKAIYEEMVRQGVDFQAVWAYAGAKPTGFPKEATLVKRWSWQYLRALAQAEFWIDNQGFPLALAKRPGTTYIQTWHGSALKRMGFHEPRTKALGQDGQAKFQKAVDRFDHFLIRSEHDRRTLAKGFRLREEVLLPTGYPRNDALVAAYREEADSGERVRGPLAAELGIAPEKKVLLYAPTFRAAVDGSVEGFEFPFDVEEFAERLGDRFTLLVRTHYLNSVSLPPSVAGRVIDVSKHHDITPLLALADGLITDYSSVMFDYAVLDRPMLFFAYDYEAYAGDIRGTYFDLKEKAPGPVVATADELLQAIAVFEEADAKYAEARQRFLAEFGEHDRGTAAAQIVEKFFQGSGK
;
A
#
# COMPACT_ATOMS: atom_id res chain seq x y z
N MET A 1 29.37 30.86 28.37
CA MET A 1 28.30 29.88 28.06
C MET A 1 28.45 29.50 26.61
N HIS A 2 28.49 28.20 26.29
CA HIS A 2 28.47 27.74 24.91
C HIS A 2 27.10 28.08 24.32
N VAL A 3 27.05 28.76 23.18
CA VAL A 3 25.79 29.03 22.47
C VAL A 3 25.26 27.68 21.95
N PRO A 4 23.98 27.33 22.16
CA PRO A 4 23.43 26.10 21.59
C PRO A 4 23.49 26.13 20.06
N ASP A 5 23.60 24.97 19.43
CA ASP A 5 23.52 24.85 17.97
C ASP A 5 22.04 24.91 17.54
N VAL A 6 21.17 24.20 18.27
CA VAL A 6 19.73 24.10 17.97
C VAL A 6 18.90 24.39 19.23
N SER A 7 17.92 25.29 19.11
CA SER A 7 16.82 25.45 20.08
C SER A 7 15.59 24.69 19.61
N VAL A 8 15.11 23.73 20.39
CA VAL A 8 13.79 23.11 20.14
C VAL A 8 12.75 23.82 20.99
N VAL A 9 11.82 24.50 20.34
CA VAL A 9 10.67 25.15 20.97
C VAL A 9 9.58 24.11 21.17
N VAL A 10 9.30 23.78 22.43
CA VAL A 10 8.24 22.84 22.82
C VAL A 10 7.03 23.63 23.31
N ILE A 11 5.90 23.53 22.63
CA ILE A 11 4.67 24.19 23.05
C ILE A 11 3.77 23.24 23.84
N VAL A 12 3.07 23.76 24.85
CA VAL A 12 2.18 22.95 25.67
C VAL A 12 0.92 23.70 26.09
N TYR A 13 -0.22 23.00 26.05
CA TYR A 13 -1.47 23.44 26.65
C TYR A 13 -2.27 22.25 27.17
N ASN A 14 -2.48 22.18 28.49
CA ASN A 14 -3.21 21.10 29.15
C ASN A 14 -2.73 19.68 28.78
N ASP A 15 -1.42 19.47 28.75
CA ASP A 15 -0.80 18.19 28.37
C ASP A 15 0.35 17.78 29.30
N ALA A 16 0.09 17.82 30.61
CA ALA A 16 1.07 17.48 31.64
C ALA A 16 1.60 16.04 31.51
N GLU A 17 0.83 15.12 30.93
CA GLU A 17 1.19 13.70 30.85
C GLU A 17 2.21 13.40 29.75
N ARG A 18 2.12 14.07 28.59
CA ARG A 18 3.00 13.80 27.44
C ARG A 18 4.20 14.72 27.36
N LEU A 19 4.12 15.93 27.92
CA LEU A 19 5.22 16.90 27.92
C LEU A 19 6.58 16.32 28.32
N PRO A 20 6.72 15.49 29.38
CA PRO A 20 8.02 14.89 29.73
C PRO A 20 8.61 14.02 28.62
N THR A 21 7.77 13.31 27.86
CA THR A 21 8.22 12.44 26.78
C THR A 21 8.73 13.25 25.59
N ALA A 22 8.01 14.32 25.23
CA ALA A 22 8.44 15.26 24.19
C ALA A 22 9.80 15.89 24.53
N VAL A 23 9.93 16.43 25.76
CA VAL A 23 11.18 17.05 26.25
C VAL A 23 12.31 16.02 26.31
N GLN A 24 12.05 14.80 26.77
CA GLN A 24 13.06 13.74 26.80
C GLN A 24 13.58 13.40 25.39
N SER A 25 12.71 13.37 24.38
CA SER A 25 13.14 13.13 22.98
C SER A 25 14.12 14.17 22.45
N VAL A 26 14.07 15.40 22.98
CA VAL A 26 15.03 16.47 22.68
C VAL A 26 16.32 16.30 23.51
N LEU A 27 16.20 15.94 24.79
CA LEU A 27 17.36 15.74 25.65
C LEU A 27 18.22 14.55 25.23
N ASP A 28 17.60 13.53 24.63
CA ASP A 28 18.21 12.29 24.12
C ASP A 28 18.81 12.43 22.71
N GLN A 29 18.75 13.62 22.11
CA GLN A 29 19.36 13.87 20.80
C GLN A 29 20.86 13.55 20.82
N THR A 30 21.35 12.97 19.72
CA THR A 30 22.78 12.69 19.57
C THR A 30 23.64 13.95 19.39
N LEU A 31 23.01 15.10 19.09
CA LEU A 31 23.66 16.40 19.12
C LEU A 31 23.64 16.95 20.55
N HIS A 32 24.82 17.24 21.12
CA HIS A 32 24.91 17.69 22.51
C HIS A 32 24.61 19.20 22.68
N GLY A 33 24.73 20.00 21.62
CA GLY A 33 24.44 21.44 21.61
C GLY A 33 22.96 21.79 21.46
N VAL A 34 22.05 20.99 22.03
CA VAL A 34 20.59 21.22 21.91
C VAL A 34 20.02 21.76 23.23
N GLU A 35 19.29 22.86 23.13
CA GLU A 35 18.45 23.41 24.21
C GLU A 35 16.95 23.18 23.97
N VAL A 36 16.18 23.15 25.05
CA VAL A 36 14.71 23.05 25.06
C VAL A 36 14.12 24.36 25.58
N VAL A 37 13.23 24.96 24.80
CA VAL A 37 12.47 26.16 25.18
C VAL A 37 11.01 25.75 25.30
N ILE A 38 10.54 25.49 26.52
CA ILE A 38 9.15 25.11 26.79
C ILE A 38 8.31 26.39 26.92
N VAL A 39 7.21 26.48 26.19
CA VAL A 39 6.26 27.60 26.27
C VAL A 39 4.86 27.09 26.57
N ASP A 40 4.38 27.34 27.79
CA ASP A 40 3.04 27.03 28.25
C ASP A 40 2.04 28.12 27.82
N ASP A 41 0.97 27.73 27.12
CA ASP A 41 -0.12 28.64 26.68
C ASP A 41 -1.14 28.88 27.79
N CYS A 42 -0.67 29.22 28.98
CA CYS A 42 -1.48 29.45 30.18
C CYS A 42 -2.40 28.25 30.49
N SER A 43 -1.81 27.06 30.65
CA SER A 43 -2.53 25.82 30.99
C SER A 43 -3.31 25.94 32.29
N LYS A 44 -4.42 25.20 32.38
CA LYS A 44 -5.29 25.11 33.56
C LYS A 44 -5.06 23.84 34.38
N ASP A 45 -4.28 22.91 33.85
CA ASP A 45 -3.82 21.72 34.57
C ASP A 45 -2.39 21.92 35.13
N ARG A 46 -1.70 20.82 35.45
CA ARG A 46 -0.34 20.85 36.02
C ARG A 46 0.77 20.96 34.97
N SER A 47 0.47 21.31 33.71
CA SER A 47 1.48 21.35 32.63
C SER A 47 2.63 22.30 32.94
N TYR A 48 2.33 23.49 33.47
CA TYR A 48 3.37 24.46 33.81
C TYR A 48 4.22 24.02 35.00
N GLU A 49 3.63 23.37 36.01
CA GLU A 49 4.37 22.79 37.14
C GLU A 49 5.37 21.70 36.65
N VAL A 50 4.94 20.88 35.68
CA VAL A 50 5.79 19.89 35.02
C VAL A 50 6.91 20.58 34.23
N ALA A 51 6.62 21.65 33.47
CA ALA A 51 7.63 22.42 32.75
C ALA A 51 8.70 23.01 33.68
N GLN A 52 8.28 23.59 34.82
CA GLN A 52 9.20 24.10 35.84
C GLN A 52 10.05 22.99 36.47
N SER A 53 9.46 21.81 36.68
CA SER A 53 10.18 20.64 37.20
C SER A 53 11.25 20.15 36.21
N LEU A 54 10.97 20.17 34.90
CA LEU A 54 11.92 19.82 33.85
C LEU A 54 13.06 20.84 33.73
N GLU A 55 12.76 22.13 33.84
CA GLU A 55 13.77 23.20 33.91
C GLU A 55 14.70 23.01 35.12
N ALA A 56 14.13 22.75 36.31
CA ALA A 56 14.91 22.52 37.52
C ALA A 56 15.79 21.25 37.44
N ALA A 57 15.32 20.21 36.76
CA ALA A 57 16.06 18.95 36.56
C ALA A 57 17.21 19.07 35.55
N HIS A 58 17.13 20.01 34.61
CA HIS A 58 18.08 20.17 33.51
C HIS A 58 18.56 21.63 33.35
N PRO A 59 19.21 22.20 34.38
CA PRO A 59 19.61 23.60 34.39
C PRO A 59 20.56 23.93 33.23
N GLY A 60 20.25 25.01 32.49
CA GLY A 60 21.03 25.45 31.34
C GLY A 60 20.78 24.68 30.03
N ARG A 61 19.96 23.62 30.05
CA ARG A 61 19.49 22.91 28.85
C ARG A 61 18.00 23.04 28.60
N VAL A 62 17.20 23.22 29.65
CA VAL A 62 15.75 23.42 29.56
C VAL A 62 15.42 24.77 30.17
N ARG A 63 14.54 25.53 29.50
CA ARG A 63 13.97 26.79 29.99
C ARG A 63 12.47 26.78 29.83
N ALA A 64 11.74 27.18 30.86
CA ALA A 64 10.27 27.16 30.86
C ALA A 64 9.69 28.57 30.93
N PHE A 65 8.75 28.86 30.05
CA PHE A 65 8.04 30.13 29.97
C PHE A 65 6.53 29.90 30.02
N ARG A 66 5.80 30.88 30.54
CA ARG A 66 4.33 30.89 30.54
C ARG A 66 3.82 32.16 29.90
N LEU A 67 2.87 32.02 29.00
CA LEU A 67 2.14 33.18 28.47
C LEU A 67 1.18 33.75 29.54
N PRO A 68 0.93 35.08 29.51
CA PRO A 68 0.07 35.72 30.50
C PRO A 68 -1.39 35.26 30.42
N GLU A 69 -1.85 34.89 29.22
CA GLU A 69 -3.20 34.41 28.95
C GLU A 69 -3.17 33.31 27.89
N ASN A 70 -4.25 32.53 27.79
CA ASN A 70 -4.37 31.48 26.78
C ASN A 70 -4.66 32.10 25.42
N SER A 71 -3.82 31.81 24.43
CA SER A 71 -3.90 32.39 23.09
C SER A 71 -4.93 31.72 22.18
N GLY A 72 -5.39 30.52 22.53
CA GLY A 72 -6.35 29.75 21.75
C GLY A 72 -5.78 29.01 20.53
N GLY A 73 -4.44 28.95 20.39
CA GLY A 73 -3.77 28.24 19.30
C GLY A 73 -2.26 28.08 19.50
N CYS A 74 -1.58 27.47 18.54
CA CYS A 74 -0.14 27.17 18.68
C CYS A 74 0.77 28.36 18.34
N GLY A 75 0.26 29.34 17.59
CA GLY A 75 1.08 30.41 17.01
C GLY A 75 1.77 31.31 18.03
N ALA A 76 1.04 31.81 19.03
CA ALA A 76 1.62 32.72 20.04
C ALA A 76 2.69 32.03 20.92
N PRO A 77 2.49 30.79 21.41
CA PRO A 77 3.55 30.04 22.07
C PRO A 77 4.80 29.83 21.20
N ARG A 78 4.64 29.44 19.92
CA ARG A 78 5.76 29.28 18.98
C ARG A 78 6.52 30.58 18.76
N ASN A 79 5.82 31.70 18.55
CA ASN A 79 6.43 33.02 18.39
C ASN A 79 7.20 33.47 19.63
N HIS A 80 6.65 33.20 20.82
CA HIS A 80 7.38 33.46 22.07
C HIS A 80 8.65 32.61 22.14
N GLY A 81 8.57 31.33 21.75
CA GLY A 81 9.71 30.43 21.66
C GLY A 81 10.81 30.91 20.72
N ILE A 82 10.46 31.41 19.52
CA ILE A 82 11.43 32.01 18.57
C ILE A 82 12.20 33.16 19.22
N ARG A 83 11.51 34.04 19.95
CA ARG A 83 12.14 35.18 20.63
C ARG A 83 13.06 34.75 21.78
N GLN A 84 12.69 33.69 22.50
CA GLN A 84 13.49 33.17 23.62
C GLN A 84 14.62 32.23 23.20
N ALA A 85 14.54 31.61 22.02
CA ALA A 85 15.57 30.74 21.47
C ALA A 85 16.91 31.45 21.41
N THR A 86 17.99 30.77 21.80
CA THR A 86 19.37 31.27 21.76
C THR A 86 20.26 30.49 20.80
N GLY A 87 19.77 29.36 20.29
CA GLY A 87 20.48 28.51 19.34
C GLY A 87 20.60 29.14 17.96
N THR A 88 21.57 28.65 17.20
CA THR A 88 21.84 29.14 15.84
C THR A 88 20.72 28.72 14.88
N TYR A 89 20.09 27.58 15.15
CA TYR A 89 18.91 27.07 14.47
C TYR A 89 17.74 26.84 15.44
N VAL A 90 16.52 26.86 14.92
CA VAL A 90 15.27 26.66 15.67
C VAL A 90 14.48 25.50 15.05
N MET A 91 13.95 24.62 15.89
CA MET A 91 12.97 23.59 15.53
C MET A 91 11.74 23.70 16.43
N PHE A 92 10.60 23.16 16.00
CA PHE A 92 9.36 23.14 16.77
C PHE A 92 8.93 21.71 17.12
N LEU A 93 8.39 21.53 18.32
CA LEU A 93 7.87 20.25 18.80
C LEU A 93 6.58 20.47 19.59
N ASP A 94 5.54 19.71 19.25
CA ASP A 94 4.29 19.71 20.01
C ASP A 94 4.40 18.75 21.21
N SER A 95 3.71 19.05 22.33
CA SER A 95 3.86 18.30 23.59
C SER A 95 3.43 16.83 23.52
N ASP A 96 2.63 16.45 22.52
CA ASP A 96 2.13 15.10 22.29
C ASP A 96 2.94 14.30 21.26
N ASP A 97 3.97 14.90 20.68
CA ASP A 97 4.85 14.33 19.65
C ASP A 97 6.27 14.10 20.15
N VAL A 98 7.11 13.46 19.33
CA VAL A 98 8.52 13.21 19.66
C VAL A 98 9.43 13.40 18.44
N LEU A 99 10.67 13.82 18.67
CA LEU A 99 11.69 13.86 17.63
C LEU A 99 12.34 12.49 17.43
N GLU A 100 12.79 12.22 16.20
CA GLU A 100 13.70 11.09 15.94
C GLU A 100 15.06 11.36 16.62
N ARG A 101 15.74 10.31 17.09
CA ARG A 101 16.95 10.39 17.93
C ARG A 101 18.10 11.21 17.34
N ASN A 102 18.19 11.31 16.01
CA ASN A 102 19.22 12.05 15.28
C ASN A 102 18.65 13.26 14.54
N ALA A 103 17.41 13.65 14.78
CA ALA A 103 16.74 14.74 14.07
C ALA A 103 17.56 16.04 14.08
N CYS A 104 17.96 16.53 15.26
CA CYS A 104 18.69 17.79 15.37
C CYS A 104 20.06 17.72 14.68
N ARG A 105 20.77 16.58 14.78
CA ARG A 105 22.08 16.37 14.13
C ARG A 105 21.94 16.39 12.61
N ASN A 106 21.05 15.54 12.07
CA ASN A 106 20.88 15.40 10.63
C ASN A 106 20.44 16.72 9.97
N MET A 107 19.56 17.46 10.65
CA MET A 107 19.07 18.75 10.15
C MET A 107 20.14 19.84 10.21
N LEU A 108 20.92 19.91 11.30
CA LEU A 108 22.03 20.85 11.44
C LEU A 108 23.13 20.56 10.41
N ASP A 109 23.59 19.31 10.30
CA ASP A 109 24.64 18.90 9.37
C ASP A 109 24.25 19.25 7.92
N ALA A 110 22.99 19.03 7.56
CA ALA A 110 22.46 19.42 6.25
C ALA A 110 22.43 20.95 6.08
N ALA A 111 22.02 21.69 7.10
CA ALA A 111 21.95 23.15 7.05
C ALA A 111 23.34 23.78 6.88
N GLU A 112 24.32 23.33 7.65
CA GLU A 112 25.69 23.85 7.60
C GLU A 112 26.41 23.48 6.30
N ARG A 113 26.29 22.22 5.87
CA ARG A 113 26.92 21.73 4.63
C ARG A 113 26.44 22.49 3.39
N THR A 114 25.16 22.86 3.37
CA THR A 114 24.54 23.51 2.22
C THR A 114 24.41 25.02 2.37
N GLY A 115 24.64 25.55 3.58
CA GLY A 115 24.35 26.94 3.91
C GLY A 115 22.86 27.29 3.83
N SER A 116 21.96 26.33 4.03
CA SER A 116 20.50 26.55 3.90
C SER A 116 19.93 27.45 4.99
N ASP A 117 18.96 28.28 4.62
CA ASP A 117 18.15 29.06 5.56
C ASP A 117 17.11 28.15 6.25
N LEU A 118 16.67 27.11 5.54
CA LEU A 118 15.68 26.13 5.97
C LEU A 118 16.08 24.71 5.56
N VAL A 119 15.99 23.76 6.49
CA VAL A 119 16.05 22.32 6.20
C VAL A 119 14.73 21.67 6.58
N SER A 120 14.25 20.72 5.77
CA SER A 120 13.04 19.93 6.01
C SER A 120 13.34 18.43 5.91
N GLY A 121 12.78 17.63 6.82
CA GLY A 121 12.96 16.18 6.86
C GLY A 121 11.64 15.40 6.85
N MET A 122 11.73 14.08 6.77
CA MET A 122 10.55 13.21 6.71
C MET A 122 9.80 13.18 8.05
N CYS A 123 8.52 13.51 8.00
CA CYS A 123 7.58 13.31 9.10
C CYS A 123 6.92 11.93 8.99
N VAL A 124 6.76 11.24 10.13
CA VAL A 124 6.12 9.92 10.19
C VAL A 124 4.96 9.95 11.18
N ARG A 125 3.76 9.61 10.70
CA ARG A 125 2.58 9.45 11.56
C ARG A 125 2.63 8.11 12.29
N VAL A 126 2.45 8.14 13.60
CA VAL A 126 2.42 6.97 14.47
C VAL A 126 1.01 6.81 15.03
N HIS A 127 0.30 5.74 14.65
CA HIS A 127 -1.07 5.49 15.10
C HIS A 127 -1.11 4.78 16.45
N LEU A 128 -1.30 5.52 17.55
CA LEU A 128 -1.20 5.01 18.92
C LEU A 128 -2.35 4.07 19.31
N ASP A 129 -3.55 4.23 18.73
CA ASP A 129 -4.71 3.37 19.00
C ASP A 129 -4.75 2.09 18.13
N ASN A 130 -3.77 1.93 17.24
CA ASN A 130 -3.64 0.75 16.41
C ASN A 130 -2.83 -0.34 17.13
N ARG A 131 -3.48 -1.46 17.44
CA ARG A 131 -2.88 -2.63 18.13
C ARG A 131 -1.62 -3.23 17.49
N TRP A 132 -1.27 -2.84 16.27
CA TRP A 132 -0.12 -3.35 15.53
C TRP A 132 0.96 -2.28 15.29
N GLY A 133 0.86 -1.09 15.89
CA GLY A 133 1.88 -0.05 15.76
C GLY A 133 2.02 0.46 14.32
N LYS A 134 0.88 0.76 13.66
CA LYS A 134 0.89 1.25 12.27
C LYS A 134 1.58 2.62 12.22
N THR A 135 2.56 2.75 11.34
CA THR A 135 3.16 4.03 10.96
C THR A 135 2.81 4.40 9.52
N THR A 136 2.89 5.68 9.16
CA THR A 136 2.68 6.15 7.78
C THR A 136 3.52 7.39 7.54
N GLU A 137 4.41 7.35 6.55
CA GLU A 137 5.23 8.49 6.15
C GLU A 137 4.38 9.60 5.51
N TRP A 138 4.70 10.84 5.85
CA TRP A 138 4.00 12.02 5.38
C TRP A 138 4.58 12.49 4.04
N TYR A 139 3.83 12.24 2.95
CA TYR A 139 4.20 12.61 1.58
C TYR A 139 5.63 12.19 1.16
N PRO A 140 5.93 10.87 1.19
CA PRO A 140 7.31 10.40 1.12
C PRO A 140 8.04 10.72 -0.20
N TRP A 141 7.31 10.99 -1.28
CA TRP A 141 7.93 11.34 -2.57
C TRP A 141 8.65 12.69 -2.55
N ILE A 142 8.26 13.61 -1.65
CA ILE A 142 8.94 14.90 -1.46
C ILE A 142 10.35 14.67 -0.91
N TYR A 143 10.47 13.71 0.00
CA TYR A 143 11.68 13.36 0.75
C TYR A 143 12.40 12.13 0.18
N ALA A 144 12.13 11.75 -1.07
CA ALA A 144 12.70 10.54 -1.67
C ALA A 144 14.24 10.58 -1.81
N ARG A 145 14.84 11.77 -1.76
CA ARG A 145 16.28 11.99 -1.79
C ARG A 145 16.63 13.34 -1.16
N THR A 146 17.88 13.48 -0.73
CA THR A 146 18.42 14.78 -0.36
C THR A 146 18.42 15.70 -1.57
N ARG A 147 17.94 16.94 -1.42
CA ARG A 147 18.02 17.96 -2.46
C ARG A 147 18.15 19.34 -1.85
N THR A 148 18.82 20.25 -2.54
CA THR A 148 18.92 21.65 -2.16
C THR A 148 18.32 22.48 -3.28
N LEU A 149 17.38 23.34 -2.93
CA LEU A 149 16.65 24.23 -3.83
C LEU A 149 17.14 25.65 -3.58
N GLU A 150 17.41 26.42 -4.63
CA GLU A 150 17.72 27.86 -4.51
C GLU A 150 16.44 28.70 -4.50
N SER A 151 15.29 28.11 -4.85
CA SER A 151 13.97 28.72 -4.71
C SER A 151 12.88 27.65 -4.61
N ILE A 152 11.76 28.00 -3.98
CA ILE A 152 10.58 27.14 -3.90
C ILE A 152 9.96 26.83 -5.29
N THR A 153 10.23 27.66 -6.30
CA THR A 153 9.77 27.46 -7.68
C THR A 153 10.38 26.23 -8.36
N GLU A 154 11.55 25.77 -7.92
CA GLU A 154 12.18 24.53 -8.42
C GLU A 154 11.38 23.27 -8.04
N TYR A 155 10.62 23.35 -6.93
CA TYR A 155 9.83 22.22 -6.47
C TYR A 155 8.53 22.66 -5.76
N PRO A 156 7.53 23.16 -6.52
CA PRO A 156 6.28 23.72 -5.97
C PRO A 156 5.50 22.75 -5.08
N ASP A 157 5.60 21.45 -5.35
CA ASP A 157 5.00 20.38 -4.54
C ASP A 157 5.34 20.48 -3.05
N LEU A 158 6.53 21.00 -2.71
CA LEU A 158 6.94 21.19 -1.32
C LEU A 158 6.01 22.15 -0.57
N LEU A 159 5.70 23.32 -1.14
CA LEU A 159 4.79 24.30 -0.56
C LEU A 159 3.35 23.79 -0.55
N VAL A 160 2.95 23.08 -1.60
CA VAL A 160 1.58 22.60 -1.78
C VAL A 160 1.23 21.48 -0.80
N TYR A 161 2.16 20.56 -0.53
CA TYR A 161 1.89 19.34 0.22
C TYR A 161 2.51 19.33 1.63
N ASP A 162 3.75 19.81 1.82
CA ASP A 162 4.36 19.80 3.15
C ASP A 162 4.21 21.14 3.87
N THR A 163 3.05 21.28 4.50
CA THR A 163 2.63 22.48 5.24
C THR A 163 2.98 22.43 6.74
N LEU A 164 3.74 21.43 7.19
CA LEU A 164 4.11 21.29 8.60
C LEU A 164 5.22 22.27 8.97
N SER A 165 5.21 22.84 10.17
CA SER A 165 6.35 23.63 10.68
C SER A 165 7.32 22.81 11.53
N THR A 166 6.89 21.63 12.01
CA THR A 166 7.58 20.85 13.04
C THR A 166 8.65 19.90 12.50
N ASN A 167 8.57 19.49 11.23
CA ASN A 167 9.59 18.66 10.56
C ASN A 167 10.76 19.47 9.98
N LYS A 168 10.94 20.71 10.45
CA LYS A 168 11.84 21.71 9.86
C LYS A 168 12.83 22.26 10.89
N CYS A 169 13.97 22.68 10.37
CA CYS A 169 15.03 23.36 11.10
C CYS A 169 15.35 24.67 10.37
N TYR A 170 15.17 25.78 11.07
CA TYR A 170 15.27 27.12 10.52
C TYR A 170 16.50 27.81 11.08
N ARG A 171 17.28 28.50 10.25
CA ARG A 171 18.33 29.40 10.77
C ARG A 171 17.65 30.51 11.56
N ARG A 172 18.05 30.71 12.82
CA ARG A 172 17.40 31.69 13.70
C ARG A 172 17.50 33.12 13.15
N ALA A 173 18.67 33.49 12.64
CA ALA A 173 18.87 34.80 12.01
C ALA A 173 17.91 35.03 10.84
N PHE A 174 17.70 34.01 10.00
CA PHE A 174 16.74 34.05 8.90
C PHE A 174 15.31 34.31 9.40
N LEU A 175 14.85 33.60 10.45
CA LEU A 175 13.52 33.85 11.04
C LEU A 175 13.34 35.30 11.50
N LEU A 176 14.36 35.87 12.14
CA LEU A 176 14.30 37.22 12.70
C LEU A 176 14.43 38.31 11.63
N GLU A 177 15.36 38.15 10.69
CA GLU A 177 15.61 39.10 9.60
C GLU A 177 14.42 39.22 8.65
N GLN A 178 13.73 38.10 8.38
CA GLN A 178 12.54 38.06 7.54
C GLN A 178 11.23 38.32 8.30
N GLY A 179 11.29 38.52 9.62
CA GLY A 179 10.11 38.76 10.45
C GLY A 179 9.09 37.61 10.41
N LEU A 180 9.57 36.37 10.32
CA LEU A 180 8.73 35.19 10.20
C LEU A 180 8.09 34.84 11.54
N GLU A 181 6.79 35.08 11.64
CA GLU A 181 5.97 34.77 12.82
C GLU A 181 4.72 33.96 12.42
N PHE A 182 4.31 33.03 13.27
CA PHE A 182 3.04 32.32 13.13
C PHE A 182 1.87 33.29 13.31
N PRO A 183 0.84 33.25 12.46
CA PRO A 183 -0.36 34.06 12.66
C PRO A 183 -1.06 33.67 13.97
N VAL A 184 -1.54 34.67 14.71
CA VAL A 184 -2.26 34.51 15.98
C VAL A 184 -3.76 34.69 15.75
N GLY A 185 -4.59 33.89 16.42
CA GLY A 185 -6.05 33.98 16.34
C GLY A 185 -6.68 33.30 15.12
N ILE A 186 -5.90 32.56 14.32
CA ILE A 186 -6.37 31.80 13.15
C ILE A 186 -5.85 30.37 13.26
N HIS A 187 -6.70 29.38 12.94
CA HIS A 187 -6.28 27.97 12.86
C HIS A 187 -5.54 27.67 11.56
N TYR A 188 -4.71 26.62 11.54
CA TYR A 188 -3.86 26.25 10.39
C TYR A 188 -2.73 27.26 10.13
N GLU A 189 -2.26 27.89 11.21
CA GLU A 189 -1.16 28.84 11.26
C GLU A 189 0.13 28.29 10.62
N ASP A 190 0.37 26.98 10.72
CA ASP A 190 1.51 26.30 10.12
C ASP A 190 1.54 26.41 8.60
N LEU A 191 0.38 26.44 7.94
CA LEU A 191 0.29 26.50 6.50
C LEU A 191 0.78 27.86 5.98
N LEU A 192 0.35 28.95 6.61
CA LEU A 192 0.80 30.29 6.23
C LEU A 192 2.26 30.52 6.63
N PHE A 193 2.66 30.13 7.84
CA PHE A 193 4.05 30.26 8.29
C PHE A 193 5.02 29.51 7.39
N SER A 194 4.70 28.25 7.04
CA SER A 194 5.56 27.45 6.15
C SER A 194 5.62 28.04 4.75
N ALA A 195 4.50 28.53 4.20
CA ALA A 195 4.50 29.22 2.92
C ALA A 195 5.36 30.48 2.93
N GLN A 196 5.26 31.32 3.96
CA GLN A 196 6.10 32.50 4.15
C GLN A 196 7.58 32.12 4.25
N ALA A 197 7.91 31.07 5.03
CA ALA A 197 9.28 30.61 5.16
C ALA A 197 9.85 30.06 3.85
N TYR A 198 9.07 29.31 3.06
CA TYR A 198 9.52 28.80 1.76
C TYR A 198 9.75 29.92 0.74
N VAL A 199 8.85 30.91 0.69
CA VAL A 199 8.98 32.05 -0.23
C VAL A 199 10.15 32.96 0.16
N ALA A 200 10.39 33.16 1.45
CA ALA A 200 11.48 34.02 1.94
C ALA A 200 12.86 33.34 1.92
N ALA A 201 12.94 32.01 1.97
CA ALA A 201 14.20 31.28 2.04
C ALA A 201 14.98 31.38 0.71
N ARG A 202 16.26 31.73 0.80
CA ARG A 202 17.16 31.74 -0.38
C ARG A 202 17.67 30.35 -0.73
N ARG A 203 17.65 29.44 0.25
CA ARG A 203 18.08 28.06 0.06
C ARG A 203 17.37 27.13 1.01
N ILE A 204 16.76 26.08 0.45
CA ILE A 204 15.97 25.08 1.16
C ILE A 204 16.59 23.71 0.92
N THR A 205 16.92 22.97 1.97
CA THR A 205 17.40 21.59 1.83
C THR A 205 16.36 20.60 2.33
N LEU A 206 16.08 19.56 1.55
CA LEU A 206 15.26 18.41 1.97
C LEU A 206 16.17 17.23 2.25
N ILE A 207 15.88 16.45 3.29
CA ILE A 207 16.59 15.22 3.62
C ILE A 207 15.61 14.04 3.77
N PRO A 208 15.99 12.80 3.37
CA PRO A 208 15.11 11.63 3.47
C PRO A 208 14.96 11.14 4.91
N ASN A 209 15.84 11.58 5.82
CA ASN A 209 15.86 11.15 7.21
C ASN A 209 14.52 11.43 7.89
N HIS A 210 14.06 10.46 8.68
CA HIS A 210 12.98 10.67 9.64
C HIS A 210 13.44 11.66 10.69
N VAL A 211 12.65 12.70 10.94
CA VAL A 211 13.00 13.76 11.90
C VAL A 211 11.92 14.00 12.94
N TYR A 212 10.67 13.68 12.62
CA TYR A 212 9.52 14.00 13.45
C TYR A 212 8.53 12.83 13.48
N PHE A 213 8.17 12.37 14.67
CA PHE A 213 7.14 11.36 14.88
C PHE A 213 5.86 12.03 15.38
N TRP A 214 4.89 12.14 14.46
CA TRP A 214 3.58 12.71 14.73
C TRP A 214 2.63 11.64 15.27
N ASN A 215 2.34 11.71 16.56
CA ASN A 215 1.46 10.78 17.25
C ASN A 215 -0.01 11.09 16.96
N VAL A 216 -0.73 10.10 16.42
CA VAL A 216 -2.14 10.24 16.04
C VAL A 216 -2.99 9.19 16.76
N VAL A 217 -4.09 9.63 17.34
CA VAL A 217 -5.13 8.76 17.92
C VAL A 217 -6.40 8.91 17.08
N GLU A 218 -6.81 7.87 16.34
CA GLU A 218 -7.96 7.96 15.42
C GLU A 218 -9.33 7.92 16.14
N ASN A 219 -9.42 7.31 17.33
CA ASN A 219 -10.66 7.13 18.08
C ASN A 219 -10.72 7.93 19.40
N THR A 220 -10.60 9.26 19.35
CA THR A 220 -10.84 10.13 20.52
C THR A 220 -12.24 10.77 20.50
N ALA A 221 -12.84 10.94 21.68
CA ALA A 221 -14.12 11.64 21.84
C ALA A 221 -13.99 13.15 21.55
N ALA A 222 -12.82 13.74 21.82
CA ALA A 222 -12.46 15.10 21.43
C ALA A 222 -11.53 15.04 20.21
N LYS A 223 -12.07 15.35 19.02
CA LYS A 223 -11.26 15.57 17.83
C LYS A 223 -10.41 16.83 18.01
N SER A 224 -9.18 16.83 17.47
CA SER A 224 -8.35 18.05 17.38
C SER A 224 -9.15 19.19 16.76
N ILE A 225 -8.83 20.44 17.11
CA ILE A 225 -9.55 21.64 16.64
C ILE A 225 -9.68 21.63 15.11
N SER A 226 -8.59 21.29 14.40
CA SER A 226 -8.51 21.11 12.94
C SER A 226 -9.38 19.96 12.36
N ASN A 227 -9.87 19.04 13.19
CA ASN A 227 -10.72 17.92 12.80
C ASN A 227 -12.20 18.10 13.17
N ARG A 228 -12.59 19.24 13.78
CA ARG A 228 -14.00 19.62 14.04
C ARG A 228 -14.65 20.27 12.81
N ARG A 229 -14.72 19.50 11.72
CA ARG A 229 -15.10 19.99 10.37
C ARG A 229 -16.55 20.48 10.21
N HIS A 230 -17.39 20.26 11.21
CA HIS A 230 -18.78 20.73 11.25
C HIS A 230 -18.89 22.19 11.75
N GLU A 231 -17.83 22.73 12.35
CA GLU A 231 -17.79 24.14 12.75
C GLU A 231 -17.39 24.97 11.52
N ILE A 232 -18.32 25.82 11.03
CA ILE A 232 -18.08 26.66 9.84
C ILE A 232 -16.88 27.61 10.03
N ALA A 233 -16.57 28.00 11.27
CA ALA A 233 -15.40 28.80 11.61
C ALA A 233 -14.07 28.17 11.15
N ASN A 234 -13.96 26.83 11.15
CA ASN A 234 -12.79 26.14 10.62
C ASN A 234 -12.63 26.31 9.11
N PHE A 235 -13.74 26.39 8.38
CA PHE A 235 -13.71 26.67 6.95
C PHE A 235 -13.35 28.12 6.67
N VAL A 236 -13.91 29.07 7.44
CA VAL A 236 -13.57 30.50 7.37
C VAL A 236 -12.07 30.71 7.56
N HIS A 237 -11.48 30.16 8.62
CA HIS A 237 -10.04 30.29 8.89
C HIS A 237 -9.19 29.67 7.77
N ARG A 238 -9.60 28.51 7.23
CA ARG A 238 -8.92 27.89 6.10
C ARG A 238 -8.98 28.76 4.84
N MET A 239 -10.12 29.35 4.51
CA MET A 239 -10.25 30.26 3.35
C MET A 239 -9.35 31.48 3.51
N GLU A 240 -9.35 32.08 4.70
CA GLU A 240 -8.50 33.25 4.98
C GLU A 240 -7.00 32.94 4.84
N ILE A 241 -6.56 31.77 5.32
CA ILE A 241 -5.18 31.30 5.15
C ILE A 241 -4.84 31.13 3.66
N HIS A 242 -5.72 30.48 2.89
CA HIS A 242 -5.51 30.31 1.45
C HIS A 242 -5.43 31.65 0.71
N ARG A 243 -6.31 32.61 1.04
CA ARG A 243 -6.30 33.97 0.49
C ARG A 243 -4.98 34.68 0.77
N ARG A 244 -4.46 34.59 2.00
CA ARG A 244 -3.16 35.18 2.37
C ARG A 244 -1.99 34.52 1.65
N VAL A 245 -2.05 33.21 1.43
CA VAL A 245 -1.03 32.50 0.63
C VAL A 245 -1.09 32.95 -0.84
N ASP A 246 -2.28 33.15 -1.41
CA ASP A 246 -2.41 33.70 -2.76
C ASP A 246 -1.82 35.11 -2.87
N GLU A 247 -2.11 35.99 -1.91
CA GLU A 247 -1.52 37.33 -1.85
C GLU A 247 0.01 37.27 -1.73
N LEU A 248 0.53 36.35 -0.91
CA LEU A 248 1.96 36.12 -0.75
C LEU A 248 2.61 35.69 -2.07
N LEU A 249 2.03 34.69 -2.76
CA LEU A 249 2.56 34.17 -4.02
C LEU A 249 2.50 35.23 -5.13
N ALA A 250 1.39 35.97 -5.23
CA ALA A 250 1.23 37.05 -6.19
C ALA A 250 2.23 38.19 -5.96
N ALA A 251 2.46 38.58 -4.69
CA ALA A 251 3.43 39.62 -4.35
C ALA A 251 4.88 39.26 -4.72
N HIS A 252 5.19 37.98 -4.87
CA HIS A 252 6.52 37.46 -5.24
C HIS A 252 6.59 36.92 -6.68
N GLY A 253 5.51 37.02 -7.47
CA GLY A 253 5.47 36.58 -8.86
C GLY A 253 5.54 35.06 -9.04
N HIS A 254 4.90 34.29 -8.17
CA HIS A 254 4.89 32.82 -8.18
C HIS A 254 3.54 32.24 -8.64
N ASP A 255 3.04 32.70 -9.79
CA ASP A 255 1.74 32.31 -10.34
C ASP A 255 1.67 30.81 -10.68
N GLU A 256 2.79 30.20 -11.07
CA GLU A 256 2.90 28.77 -11.34
C GLU A 256 2.65 27.91 -10.09
N ILE A 257 3.09 28.37 -8.93
CA ILE A 257 2.85 27.70 -7.65
C ILE A 257 1.38 27.84 -7.25
N LYS A 258 0.79 29.01 -7.53
CA LYS A 258 -0.64 29.26 -7.29
C LYS A 258 -1.51 28.25 -8.04
N SER A 259 -1.23 27.99 -9.32
CA SER A 259 -1.98 27.01 -10.13
C SER A 259 -1.93 25.59 -9.52
N ALA A 260 -0.74 25.14 -9.09
CA ALA A 260 -0.58 23.84 -8.41
C ALA A 260 -1.32 23.78 -7.05
N LYS A 261 -1.28 24.88 -6.28
CA LYS A 261 -2.04 25.01 -5.03
C LYS A 261 -3.54 24.95 -5.28
N ASP A 262 -4.03 25.64 -6.30
CA ASP A 262 -5.46 25.68 -6.66
C ASP A 262 -5.97 24.27 -6.99
N ALA A 263 -5.20 23.49 -7.74
CA ALA A 263 -5.52 22.08 -7.99
C ALA A 263 -5.58 21.26 -6.69
N LYS A 264 -4.65 21.48 -5.77
CA LYS A 264 -4.67 20.82 -4.44
C LYS A 264 -5.87 21.27 -3.59
N PHE A 265 -6.25 22.54 -3.65
CA PHE A 265 -7.43 23.07 -2.97
C PHE A 265 -8.71 22.36 -3.43
N LEU A 266 -8.94 22.31 -4.76
CA LEU A 266 -10.09 21.64 -5.36
C LEU A 266 -10.10 20.13 -5.03
N LYS A 267 -8.92 19.48 -5.04
CA LYS A 267 -8.76 18.04 -4.81
C LYS A 267 -8.92 17.62 -3.34
N HIS A 268 -8.48 18.47 -2.41
CA HIS A 268 -8.35 18.13 -1.00
C HIS A 268 -9.20 19.04 -0.11
N ASP A 269 -8.85 20.33 -0.02
CA ASP A 269 -9.39 21.26 0.97
C ASP A 269 -10.90 21.49 0.81
N LEU A 270 -11.36 21.73 -0.42
CA LEU A 270 -12.79 21.87 -0.73
C LEU A 270 -13.55 20.55 -0.52
N VAL A 271 -12.93 19.44 -0.92
CA VAL A 271 -13.50 18.09 -0.85
C VAL A 271 -13.75 17.64 0.59
N LEU A 272 -12.99 18.14 1.57
CA LEU A 272 -13.22 17.86 3.00
C LEU A 272 -14.63 18.29 3.45
N HIS A 273 -15.19 19.34 2.86
CA HIS A 273 -16.52 19.86 3.19
C HIS A 273 -17.59 19.39 2.19
N LEU A 274 -17.25 19.32 0.89
CA LEU A 274 -18.18 18.82 -0.14
C LEU A 274 -18.69 17.41 0.15
N ARG A 275 -17.87 16.53 0.77
CA ARG A 275 -18.29 15.14 1.07
C ARG A 275 -19.49 15.04 2.00
N ASP A 276 -19.60 15.98 2.94
CA ASP A 276 -20.64 15.96 3.97
C ASP A 276 -21.83 16.86 3.58
N LEU A 277 -21.76 17.55 2.43
CA LEU A 277 -22.76 18.52 1.97
C LEU A 277 -24.18 17.93 1.86
N HIS A 278 -24.29 16.64 1.51
CA HIS A 278 -25.55 15.91 1.41
C HIS A 278 -26.16 15.51 2.77
N LEU A 279 -25.43 15.71 3.87
CA LEU A 279 -25.83 15.36 5.25
C LEU A 279 -26.13 16.57 6.13
N VAL A 280 -25.67 17.76 5.74
CA VAL A 280 -25.88 19.03 6.46
C VAL A 280 -27.14 19.74 5.98
N ASP A 281 -27.69 20.63 6.80
CA ASP A 281 -28.89 21.43 6.51
C ASP A 281 -28.64 22.54 5.48
N ASP A 282 -29.73 23.18 5.06
CA ASP A 282 -29.69 24.22 4.02
C ASP A 282 -29.01 25.50 4.52
N ASP A 283 -29.14 25.86 5.80
CA ASP A 283 -28.49 27.04 6.36
C ASP A 283 -26.96 26.92 6.30
N TYR A 284 -26.41 25.76 6.68
CA TYR A 284 -24.99 25.47 6.56
C TYR A 284 -24.53 25.49 5.09
N ARG A 285 -25.32 24.92 4.17
CA ARG A 285 -25.01 24.90 2.73
C ARG A 285 -24.87 26.31 2.17
N GLN A 286 -25.82 27.18 2.47
CA GLN A 286 -25.81 28.56 1.99
C GLN A 286 -24.60 29.34 2.52
N GLU A 287 -24.31 29.21 3.82
CA GLU A 287 -23.14 29.87 4.40
C GLU A 287 -21.81 29.31 3.84
N PHE A 288 -21.74 28.00 3.61
CA PHE A 288 -20.59 27.37 2.96
C PHE A 288 -20.37 27.87 1.53
N ALA A 289 -21.42 27.96 0.72
CA ALA A 289 -21.35 28.51 -0.64
C ALA A 289 -20.90 29.97 -0.63
N ARG A 290 -21.49 30.81 0.24
CA ARG A 290 -21.12 32.23 0.39
C ARG A 290 -19.62 32.40 0.65
N LEU A 291 -19.04 31.54 1.49
CA LEU A 291 -17.61 31.57 1.83
C LEU A 291 -16.73 30.99 0.70
N ALA A 292 -17.17 29.92 0.06
CA ALA A 292 -16.39 29.23 -0.97
C ALA A 292 -16.39 29.99 -2.31
N ASN A 293 -17.52 30.55 -2.72
CA ASN A 293 -17.72 31.13 -4.06
C ASN A 293 -16.78 32.31 -4.34
N GLY A 294 -16.56 33.16 -3.33
CA GLY A 294 -15.60 34.27 -3.46
C GLY A 294 -14.17 33.80 -3.74
N TYR A 295 -13.78 32.66 -3.15
CA TYR A 295 -12.46 32.07 -3.38
C TYR A 295 -12.39 31.30 -4.71
N LEU A 296 -13.44 30.55 -5.04
CA LEU A 296 -13.55 29.79 -6.30
C LEU A 296 -13.47 30.67 -7.55
N ALA A 297 -13.97 31.91 -7.47
CA ALA A 297 -13.87 32.88 -8.57
C ALA A 297 -12.42 33.28 -8.90
N GLY A 298 -11.48 33.10 -7.96
CA GLY A 298 -10.05 33.39 -8.16
C GLY A 298 -9.18 32.16 -8.44
N ILE A 299 -9.79 30.98 -8.61
CA ILE A 299 -9.09 29.74 -8.94
C ILE A 299 -8.71 29.74 -10.43
N ASP A 300 -7.48 29.31 -10.73
CA ASP A 300 -7.04 29.09 -12.11
C ASP A 300 -7.95 28.07 -12.83
N PRO A 301 -8.59 28.41 -13.97
CA PRO A 301 -9.41 27.47 -14.73
C PRO A 301 -8.69 26.16 -15.10
N ALA A 302 -7.36 26.21 -15.32
CA ALA A 302 -6.55 25.02 -15.61
C ALA A 302 -6.44 24.06 -14.41
N ALA A 303 -6.70 24.52 -13.18
CA ALA A 303 -6.70 23.67 -11.99
C ALA A 303 -7.85 22.65 -12.02
N TYR A 304 -8.98 22.97 -12.67
CA TYR A 304 -10.12 22.07 -12.81
C TYR A 304 -9.79 20.83 -13.66
N ASP A 305 -8.84 20.94 -14.61
CA ASP A 305 -8.38 19.81 -15.44
C ASP A 305 -7.42 18.87 -14.69
N GLN A 306 -6.87 19.29 -13.55
CA GLN A 306 -5.91 18.52 -12.77
C GLN A 306 -6.55 17.67 -11.66
N VAL A 307 -7.86 17.82 -11.44
CA VAL A 307 -8.60 17.10 -10.39
C VAL A 307 -9.49 16.01 -10.96
N ASN A 308 -10.01 15.13 -10.09
CA ASN A 308 -10.97 14.14 -10.53
C ASN A 308 -12.23 14.83 -11.06
N HIS A 309 -12.80 14.30 -12.14
CA HIS A 309 -13.95 14.87 -12.82
C HIS A 309 -15.14 15.20 -11.89
N LEU A 310 -15.46 14.35 -10.90
CA LEU A 310 -16.51 14.66 -9.92
C LEU A 310 -16.17 15.82 -8.99
N GLN A 311 -14.89 16.05 -8.69
CA GLN A 311 -14.43 17.18 -7.88
C GLN A 311 -14.62 18.48 -8.65
N ALA A 312 -14.27 18.49 -9.94
CA ALA A 312 -14.49 19.63 -10.84
C ALA A 312 -15.98 19.94 -10.97
N ILE A 313 -16.84 18.92 -11.21
CA ILE A 313 -18.30 19.07 -11.27
C ILE A 313 -18.83 19.70 -9.97
N CYS A 314 -18.45 19.17 -8.80
CA CYS A 314 -18.93 19.71 -7.53
C CYS A 314 -18.49 21.17 -7.32
N ALA A 315 -17.24 21.51 -7.65
CA ALA A 315 -16.75 22.88 -7.52
C ALA A 315 -17.48 23.85 -8.44
N TYR A 316 -17.69 23.46 -9.71
CA TYR A 316 -18.45 24.25 -10.68
C TYR A 316 -19.90 24.47 -10.24
N LEU A 317 -20.61 23.39 -9.86
CA LEU A 317 -22.01 23.49 -9.43
C LEU A 317 -22.18 24.26 -8.11
N LEU A 318 -21.17 24.24 -7.23
CA LEU A 318 -21.13 25.09 -6.03
C LEU A 318 -21.03 26.57 -6.41
N GLY A 319 -20.16 26.91 -7.37
CA GLY A 319 -20.04 28.27 -7.90
C GLY A 319 -21.32 28.79 -8.56
N LYS A 320 -22.17 27.89 -9.08
CA LYS A 320 -23.50 28.21 -9.64
C LYS A 320 -24.63 28.10 -8.62
N GLU A 321 -24.33 27.66 -7.39
CA GLU A 321 -25.32 27.37 -6.34
C GLU A 321 -26.46 26.44 -6.81
N ASP A 322 -26.14 25.52 -7.73
CA ASP A 322 -27.09 24.54 -8.26
C ASP A 322 -27.19 23.35 -7.31
N TRP A 323 -27.92 23.55 -6.20
CA TRP A 323 -28.09 22.55 -5.14
C TRP A 323 -28.74 21.26 -5.64
N GLU A 324 -29.64 21.36 -6.62
CA GLU A 324 -30.34 20.22 -7.20
C GLU A 324 -29.35 19.22 -7.83
N ASN A 325 -28.34 19.71 -8.54
CA ASN A 325 -27.33 18.88 -9.21
C ASN A 325 -26.06 18.67 -8.37
N LEU A 326 -25.74 19.60 -7.47
CA LEU A 326 -24.56 19.54 -6.59
C LEU A 326 -24.70 18.48 -5.51
N VAL A 327 -25.85 18.38 -4.83
CA VAL A 327 -26.05 17.41 -3.75
C VAL A 327 -25.89 15.97 -4.25
N PRO A 328 -26.49 15.56 -5.39
CA PRO A 328 -26.19 14.28 -6.02
C PRO A 328 -24.70 14.10 -6.33
N ALA A 329 -24.02 15.11 -6.89
CA ALA A 329 -22.60 15.01 -7.21
C ALA A 329 -21.74 14.77 -5.96
N ALA A 330 -22.02 15.49 -4.87
CA ALA A 330 -21.40 15.32 -3.57
C ALA A 330 -21.62 13.91 -2.99
N GLU A 331 -22.85 13.36 -3.10
CA GLU A 331 -23.14 11.99 -2.68
C GLU A 331 -22.33 10.97 -3.50
N SER A 332 -22.27 11.14 -4.82
CA SER A 332 -21.49 10.28 -5.73
C SER A 332 -19.99 10.33 -5.44
N MET A 333 -19.47 11.50 -5.05
CA MET A 333 -18.09 11.67 -4.62
C MET A 333 -17.80 10.91 -3.30
N THR A 334 -18.71 10.98 -2.32
CA THR A 334 -18.59 10.24 -1.06
C THR A 334 -18.73 8.73 -1.28
N ASN A 335 -19.61 8.32 -2.18
CA ASN A 335 -19.87 6.94 -2.56
C ASN A 335 -19.26 6.59 -3.92
N LYS A 336 -17.92 6.66 -4.03
CA LYS A 336 -17.15 6.42 -5.27
C LYS A 336 -17.78 5.34 -6.18
N GLY A 337 -18.17 5.76 -7.39
CA GLY A 337 -18.75 4.90 -8.43
C GLY A 337 -20.27 4.76 -8.38
N ARG A 338 -20.94 5.31 -7.36
CA ARG A 338 -22.39 5.49 -7.36
C ARG A 338 -22.76 6.60 -8.35
N LEU A 339 -23.76 6.35 -9.19
CA LEU A 339 -24.31 7.35 -10.11
C LEU A 339 -25.64 7.83 -9.55
N THR A 340 -25.70 9.07 -9.08
CA THR A 340 -26.91 9.66 -8.47
C THR A 340 -27.61 10.69 -9.36
N SER A 341 -26.97 11.11 -10.45
CA SER A 341 -27.56 12.04 -11.42
C SER A 341 -28.31 11.30 -12.53
N PRO A 342 -29.45 11.83 -13.02
CA PRO A 342 -30.14 11.31 -14.20
C PRO A 342 -29.33 11.46 -15.50
N LEU A 343 -28.30 12.31 -15.52
CA LEU A 343 -27.51 12.65 -16.70
C LEU A 343 -28.36 13.30 -17.82
N ALA A 344 -27.70 13.98 -18.73
CA ALA A 344 -28.31 14.58 -19.91
C ALA A 344 -27.53 14.22 -21.17
N GLU A 345 -28.23 14.03 -22.28
CA GLU A 345 -27.61 13.87 -23.59
C GLU A 345 -27.84 15.14 -24.43
N ARG A 346 -26.76 15.68 -25.02
CA ARG A 346 -26.78 16.76 -26.02
C ARG A 346 -25.72 16.47 -27.06
N ASP A 347 -26.08 16.57 -28.34
CA ASP A 347 -25.14 16.46 -29.46
C ASP A 347 -24.26 15.18 -29.42
N GLY A 348 -24.80 14.06 -28.92
CA GLY A 348 -24.09 12.80 -28.77
C GLY A 348 -23.09 12.73 -27.61
N ARG A 349 -23.06 13.74 -26.74
CA ARG A 349 -22.28 13.79 -25.49
C ARG A 349 -23.17 13.67 -24.27
N ILE A 350 -22.62 13.10 -23.20
CA ILE A 350 -23.30 12.86 -21.93
C ILE A 350 -22.80 13.85 -20.89
N TYR A 351 -23.72 14.55 -20.26
CA TYR A 351 -23.44 15.57 -19.26
C TYR A 351 -23.99 15.16 -17.89
N TRP A 352 -23.36 15.67 -16.82
CA TRP A 352 -23.82 15.45 -15.46
C TRP A 352 -25.24 15.98 -15.25
N CYS A 353 -25.58 17.13 -15.81
CA CYS A 353 -26.93 17.69 -15.78
C CYS A 353 -27.24 18.44 -17.08
N ALA A 354 -28.53 18.71 -17.35
CA ALA A 354 -28.97 19.48 -18.52
C ALA A 354 -28.89 21.00 -18.26
N GLN A 355 -28.85 21.39 -17.00
CA GLN A 355 -28.69 22.75 -16.55
C GLN A 355 -27.28 23.24 -16.93
N HIS A 356 -27.16 24.50 -17.34
CA HIS A 356 -25.91 25.19 -17.74
C HIS A 356 -25.29 24.81 -19.09
N ILE A 357 -25.59 23.66 -19.70
CA ILE A 357 -24.94 23.23 -20.96
C ILE A 357 -25.53 23.87 -22.23
N ASP A 358 -26.71 24.47 -22.13
CA ASP A 358 -27.41 25.12 -23.24
C ASP A 358 -27.06 26.63 -23.35
N ASP A 359 -26.31 27.19 -22.39
CA ASP A 359 -25.78 28.56 -22.47
C ASP A 359 -24.47 28.58 -23.27
N PRO A 360 -24.44 29.16 -24.48
CA PRO A 360 -23.24 29.19 -25.32
C PRO A 360 -22.14 30.11 -24.76
N SER A 361 -22.45 30.98 -23.80
CA SER A 361 -21.46 31.85 -23.15
C SER A 361 -20.66 31.12 -22.06
N ASP A 362 -21.21 30.03 -21.51
CA ASP A 362 -20.55 29.22 -20.48
C ASP A 362 -19.80 28.03 -21.10
N THR A 363 -18.69 28.34 -21.77
CA THR A 363 -17.83 27.33 -22.41
C THR A 363 -17.21 26.35 -21.41
N GLU A 364 -17.10 26.75 -20.14
CA GLU A 364 -16.56 25.93 -19.06
C GLU A 364 -17.55 24.86 -18.61
N ALA A 365 -18.85 25.17 -18.55
CA ALA A 365 -19.92 24.23 -18.22
C ALA A 365 -19.84 22.96 -19.07
N ARG A 366 -19.74 23.11 -20.40
CA ARG A 366 -19.68 21.98 -21.34
C ARG A 366 -18.41 21.14 -21.17
N ARG A 367 -17.30 21.73 -20.72
CA ARG A 367 -16.06 20.99 -20.47
C ARG A 367 -16.12 20.23 -19.14
N ILE A 368 -16.54 20.90 -18.06
CA ILE A 368 -16.53 20.34 -16.71
C ILE A 368 -17.65 19.31 -16.48
N LEU A 369 -18.82 19.53 -17.07
CA LEU A 369 -19.98 18.64 -16.86
C LEU A 369 -19.98 17.41 -17.79
N ASP A 370 -19.07 17.31 -18.75
CA ASP A 370 -19.03 16.22 -19.74
C ASP A 370 -18.51 14.90 -19.15
N VAL A 371 -19.43 13.97 -18.90
CA VAL A 371 -19.16 12.64 -18.37
C VAL A 371 -19.23 11.54 -19.44
N THR A 372 -18.98 11.86 -20.70
CA THR A 372 -19.04 10.91 -21.82
C THR A 372 -18.04 9.77 -21.65
N GLU A 373 -16.78 10.09 -21.31
CA GLU A 373 -15.68 9.12 -21.23
C GLU A 373 -15.82 8.11 -20.06
N GLN A 374 -16.72 8.39 -19.12
CA GLN A 374 -17.00 7.59 -17.94
C GLN A 374 -17.90 6.39 -18.29
N GLY A 375 -18.47 6.35 -19.50
CA GLY A 375 -19.14 5.18 -20.05
C GLY A 375 -20.49 4.85 -19.42
N PHE A 376 -21.14 5.78 -18.71
CA PHE A 376 -22.43 5.54 -18.07
C PHE A 376 -23.55 5.18 -19.06
N HIS A 377 -23.47 5.68 -20.29
CA HIS A 377 -24.43 5.42 -21.36
C HIS A 377 -24.24 4.04 -22.01
N THR A 378 -23.01 3.52 -22.07
CA THR A 378 -22.70 2.21 -22.70
C THR A 378 -22.66 1.05 -21.72
N ALA A 379 -22.33 1.29 -20.45
CA ALA A 379 -22.24 0.23 -19.44
C ALA A 379 -23.60 -0.47 -19.23
N PRO A 380 -23.65 -1.80 -19.04
CA PRO A 380 -24.90 -2.50 -18.73
C PRO A 380 -25.55 -1.95 -17.44
N LEU A 381 -26.87 -1.73 -17.43
CA LEU A 381 -27.60 -1.15 -16.28
C LEU A 381 -27.32 -1.89 -14.96
N GLY A 382 -27.26 -3.22 -14.97
CA GLY A 382 -26.97 -4.02 -13.79
C GLY A 382 -25.54 -3.90 -13.24
N SER A 383 -24.62 -3.32 -14.02
CA SER A 383 -23.25 -3.03 -13.58
C SER A 383 -23.10 -1.65 -12.95
N LEU A 384 -24.06 -0.74 -13.21
CA LEU A 384 -24.07 0.59 -12.64
C LEU A 384 -24.53 0.56 -11.19
N ALA A 385 -23.81 1.26 -10.32
CA ALA A 385 -24.25 1.48 -8.95
C ALA A 385 -25.22 2.68 -8.90
N LEU A 386 -26.45 2.49 -9.36
CA LEU A 386 -27.45 3.56 -9.42
C LEU A 386 -27.80 4.06 -8.01
N GLY A 387 -27.88 5.38 -7.85
CA GLY A 387 -28.32 6.04 -6.63
C GLY A 387 -29.77 5.70 -6.31
N ASN A 388 -30.05 5.43 -5.04
CA ASN A 388 -31.40 5.18 -4.54
C ASN A 388 -31.57 5.83 -3.18
N ARG A 389 -32.41 6.85 -3.11
CA ARG A 389 -32.59 7.68 -1.92
C ARG A 389 -33.91 7.35 -1.24
N LEU A 390 -33.87 7.19 0.08
CA LEU A 390 -35.05 7.11 0.92
C LEU A 390 -35.74 8.49 0.96
N THR A 391 -37.03 8.52 0.64
CA THR A 391 -37.85 9.75 0.63
C THR A 391 -38.84 9.80 1.79
N SER A 392 -39.16 8.65 2.38
CA SER A 392 -40.01 8.58 3.58
C SER A 392 -39.71 7.34 4.40
N TYR A 393 -39.81 7.49 5.73
CA TYR A 393 -39.68 6.43 6.72
C TYR A 393 -40.84 6.54 7.71
N GLN A 394 -41.53 5.43 7.96
CA GLN A 394 -42.51 5.31 9.05
C GLN A 394 -42.40 3.94 9.69
N ASP A 395 -42.63 3.85 10.99
CA ASP A 395 -42.68 2.58 11.70
C ASP A 395 -43.81 2.51 12.74
N ASP A 396 -44.14 1.31 13.18
CA ASP A 396 -45.21 1.06 14.15
C ASP A 396 -44.72 0.81 15.60
N GLY A 397 -43.41 0.95 15.85
CA GLY A 397 -42.75 0.62 17.13
C GLY A 397 -42.84 -0.85 17.55
N ARG A 398 -43.44 -1.72 16.75
CA ARG A 398 -43.75 -3.12 17.07
C ARG A 398 -43.03 -4.12 16.16
N GLY A 399 -42.60 -3.69 14.98
CA GLY A 399 -41.82 -4.51 14.04
C GLY A 399 -42.09 -4.27 12.56
N THR A 400 -43.02 -3.38 12.20
CA THR A 400 -43.35 -3.07 10.80
C THR A 400 -42.80 -1.71 10.41
N VAL A 401 -42.21 -1.63 9.23
CA VAL A 401 -41.73 -0.37 8.63
C VAL A 401 -42.37 -0.15 7.27
N THR A 402 -42.69 1.10 6.97
CA THR A 402 -43.06 1.56 5.63
C THR A 402 -41.93 2.45 5.13
N LEU A 403 -41.33 2.04 4.01
CA LEU A 403 -40.18 2.71 3.40
C LEU A 403 -40.57 3.14 1.98
N SER A 404 -40.33 4.40 1.65
CA SER A 404 -40.45 4.90 0.27
C SER A 404 -39.13 5.47 -0.20
N GLY A 405 -38.82 5.32 -1.47
CA GLY A 405 -37.62 5.88 -2.06
C GLY A 405 -37.70 6.09 -3.56
N ALA A 406 -36.65 6.71 -4.10
CA ALA A 406 -36.50 7.01 -5.52
C ALA A 406 -35.11 6.58 -6.00
N MET A 407 -35.07 5.71 -7.00
CA MET A 407 -33.85 5.27 -7.69
C MET A 407 -33.68 6.05 -8.99
N VAL A 408 -32.49 6.53 -9.29
CA VAL A 408 -32.22 7.24 -10.54
C VAL A 408 -32.32 6.30 -11.77
N ASN A 409 -32.90 6.81 -12.85
CA ASN A 409 -32.99 6.16 -14.16
C ASN A 409 -32.18 6.96 -15.18
N PRO A 410 -30.85 6.76 -15.25
CA PRO A 410 -29.98 7.63 -16.02
C PRO A 410 -30.32 7.54 -17.51
N LEU A 411 -30.41 8.70 -18.17
CA LEU A 411 -30.78 8.84 -19.59
C LEU A 411 -32.10 8.12 -19.96
N ARG A 412 -32.98 7.90 -18.98
CA ARG A 412 -34.23 7.13 -19.14
C ARG A 412 -34.04 5.76 -19.79
N ARG A 413 -32.91 5.11 -19.50
CA ARG A 413 -32.55 3.81 -20.08
C ARG A 413 -33.53 2.68 -19.74
N ILE A 414 -34.24 2.79 -18.61
CA ILE A 414 -35.41 1.96 -18.32
C ILE A 414 -36.61 2.70 -18.92
N ALA A 415 -37.13 2.20 -20.04
CA ALA A 415 -38.23 2.82 -20.77
C ALA A 415 -39.52 2.90 -19.94
N GLU A 416 -40.33 3.94 -20.13
CA GLU A 416 -41.54 4.22 -19.34
C GLU A 416 -42.60 3.10 -19.42
N ASP A 417 -42.61 2.33 -20.51
CA ASP A 417 -43.49 1.18 -20.72
C ASP A 417 -42.91 -0.15 -20.21
N ALA A 418 -41.65 -0.16 -19.76
CA ALA A 418 -41.00 -1.38 -19.28
C ALA A 418 -41.66 -1.86 -17.97
N PRO A 419 -42.03 -3.16 -17.87
CA PRO A 419 -42.64 -3.69 -16.66
C PRO A 419 -41.63 -3.70 -15.50
N LEU A 420 -42.05 -3.17 -14.35
CA LEU A 420 -41.22 -3.05 -13.15
C LEU A 420 -41.59 -4.09 -12.10
N LYS A 421 -40.58 -4.73 -11.52
CA LYS A 421 -40.73 -5.59 -10.33
C LYS A 421 -39.58 -5.37 -9.38
N ALA A 422 -39.85 -5.14 -8.10
CA ALA A 422 -38.80 -4.93 -7.12
C ALA A 422 -39.01 -5.66 -5.79
N ASP A 423 -37.90 -5.95 -5.13
CA ASP A 423 -37.83 -6.47 -3.76
C ASP A 423 -36.87 -5.61 -2.92
N LEU A 424 -37.27 -5.28 -1.69
CA LEU A 424 -36.38 -4.67 -0.70
C LEU A 424 -35.69 -5.77 0.13
N GLU A 425 -34.39 -5.92 -0.04
CA GLU A 425 -33.54 -6.91 0.62
C GLU A 425 -32.86 -6.35 1.89
N PHE A 426 -33.03 -7.05 3.01
CA PHE A 426 -32.27 -6.89 4.24
C PHE A 426 -31.19 -7.97 4.31
N ARG A 427 -29.91 -7.56 4.35
CA ARG A 427 -28.76 -8.47 4.26
C ARG A 427 -27.77 -8.24 5.39
N ALA A 428 -27.43 -9.29 6.14
CA ALA A 428 -26.46 -9.19 7.24
C ALA A 428 -25.05 -8.81 6.75
N ARG A 429 -24.43 -7.79 7.38
CA ARG A 429 -23.12 -7.20 7.01
C ARG A 429 -21.92 -8.10 7.34
N ARG A 430 -21.99 -8.85 8.45
CA ARG A 430 -20.96 -9.82 8.87
C ARG A 430 -21.55 -11.23 8.89
N GLN A 431 -21.34 -12.04 7.85
CA GLN A 431 -21.41 -13.50 8.03
C GLN A 431 -20.72 -14.36 6.95
N ILE A 432 -20.30 -15.53 7.44
CA ILE A 432 -20.02 -16.78 6.72
C ILE A 432 -21.39 -17.38 6.33
N GLY A 433 -21.71 -17.35 5.03
CA GLY A 433 -23.03 -17.71 4.49
C GLY A 433 -23.96 -16.49 4.42
N VAL A 434 -24.39 -16.12 3.21
CA VAL A 434 -25.27 -14.95 3.00
C VAL A 434 -26.67 -15.28 3.49
N LYS A 435 -27.12 -14.61 4.55
CA LYS A 435 -28.55 -14.54 4.89
C LYS A 435 -29.10 -13.21 4.40
N SER A 436 -30.16 -13.29 3.61
CA SER A 436 -30.95 -12.13 3.25
C SER A 436 -32.43 -12.45 3.30
N PHE A 437 -33.22 -11.42 3.57
CA PHE A 437 -34.67 -11.46 3.57
C PHE A 437 -35.16 -10.38 2.62
N SER A 438 -36.08 -10.72 1.73
CA SER A 438 -36.61 -9.81 0.73
C SER A 438 -38.10 -9.60 0.97
N PHE A 439 -38.53 -8.36 0.81
CA PHE A 439 -39.93 -7.95 0.90
C PHE A 439 -40.35 -7.41 -0.47
N PRO A 440 -41.42 -7.92 -1.09
CA PRO A 440 -41.88 -7.41 -2.37
C PRO A 440 -42.32 -5.95 -2.21
N VAL A 441 -41.91 -5.10 -3.15
CA VAL A 441 -42.33 -3.70 -3.22
C VAL A 441 -43.81 -3.64 -3.60
N GLU A 442 -44.60 -2.89 -2.83
CA GLU A 442 -46.06 -2.81 -3.00
C GLU A 442 -46.44 -1.89 -4.16
N THR A 443 -45.81 -0.72 -4.21
CA THR A 443 -46.01 0.28 -5.26
C THR A 443 -44.67 0.57 -5.91
N ILE A 444 -44.59 0.43 -7.23
CA ILE A 444 -43.42 0.83 -8.02
C ILE A 444 -43.88 1.50 -9.31
N ARG A 445 -43.30 2.65 -9.65
CA ARG A 445 -43.68 3.42 -10.84
C ARG A 445 -42.50 4.19 -11.43
N HIS A 446 -42.59 4.44 -12.73
CA HIS A 446 -41.75 5.41 -13.41
C HIS A 446 -42.18 6.83 -12.99
N ALA A 447 -41.21 7.69 -12.73
CA ALA A 447 -41.40 9.08 -12.31
C ALA A 447 -40.31 9.96 -12.96
N GLY A 448 -40.48 10.23 -14.26
CA GLY A 448 -39.51 10.97 -15.07
C GLY A 448 -38.15 10.29 -15.07
N ASP A 449 -37.13 10.96 -14.55
CA ASP A 449 -35.76 10.44 -14.50
C ASP A 449 -35.49 9.55 -13.27
N THR A 450 -36.54 9.12 -12.58
CA THR A 450 -36.46 8.24 -11.42
C THR A 450 -37.48 7.10 -11.47
N ILE A 451 -37.24 6.08 -10.66
CA ILE A 451 -38.17 5.00 -10.34
C ILE A 451 -38.49 5.08 -8.85
N GLU A 452 -39.75 5.42 -8.56
CA GLU A 452 -40.25 5.52 -7.20
C GLU A 452 -40.78 4.18 -6.72
N TRP A 453 -40.55 3.88 -5.45
CA TRP A 453 -40.98 2.63 -4.83
C TRP A 453 -41.46 2.85 -3.39
N THR A 454 -42.41 2.03 -2.95
CA THR A 454 -42.91 1.96 -1.57
C THR A 454 -43.07 0.52 -1.16
N VAL A 455 -42.60 0.19 0.05
CA VAL A 455 -42.71 -1.15 0.62
C VAL A 455 -43.11 -1.08 2.10
N ARG A 456 -44.06 -1.93 2.48
CA ARG A 456 -44.38 -2.24 3.88
C ARG A 456 -43.73 -3.57 4.27
N ALA A 457 -42.77 -3.53 5.19
CA ALA A 457 -42.00 -4.69 5.62
C ALA A 457 -42.22 -4.99 7.10
N ASP A 458 -42.81 -6.15 7.41
CA ASP A 458 -42.86 -6.70 8.77
C ASP A 458 -41.52 -7.38 9.12
N ILE A 459 -40.54 -6.53 9.46
CA ILE A 459 -39.18 -6.96 9.78
C ILE A 459 -39.14 -7.72 11.11
N GLY A 460 -39.99 -7.37 12.08
CA GLY A 460 -40.05 -8.00 13.40
C GLY A 460 -40.47 -9.46 13.37
N LYS A 461 -41.35 -9.83 12.44
CA LYS A 461 -41.77 -11.22 12.21
C LYS A 461 -40.83 -12.01 11.29
N THR A 462 -40.33 -11.34 10.24
CA THR A 462 -39.67 -12.00 9.10
C THR A 462 -38.16 -12.09 9.27
N VAL A 463 -37.52 -11.01 9.68
CA VAL A 463 -36.06 -10.97 9.88
C VAL A 463 -35.75 -11.62 11.23
N ARG A 464 -35.12 -12.79 11.20
CA ARG A 464 -34.78 -13.57 12.41
C ARG A 464 -33.27 -13.60 12.63
N PRO A 465 -32.69 -12.57 13.29
CA PRO A 465 -31.25 -12.50 13.56
C PRO A 465 -30.81 -13.60 14.53
N LEU A 466 -29.53 -13.95 14.52
CA LEU A 466 -28.92 -14.86 15.49
C LEU A 466 -28.58 -14.14 16.80
N GLY A 467 -28.22 -12.85 16.75
CA GLY A 467 -28.08 -11.98 17.92
C GLY A 467 -26.67 -11.81 18.49
N ILE A 468 -25.65 -12.45 17.89
CA ILE A 468 -24.26 -12.40 18.38
C ILE A 468 -23.26 -12.08 17.26
N ILE A 469 -23.59 -12.40 16.00
CA ILE A 469 -22.66 -12.33 14.85
C ILE A 469 -23.20 -11.55 13.66
N ASP A 470 -24.52 -11.34 13.59
CA ASP A 470 -25.26 -10.63 12.55
C ASP A 470 -25.88 -9.35 13.13
N ALA A 471 -25.04 -8.54 13.78
CA ALA A 471 -25.46 -7.34 14.51
C ALA A 471 -25.89 -6.17 13.60
N VAL A 472 -25.50 -6.16 12.32
CA VAL A 472 -25.81 -5.07 11.39
C VAL A 472 -26.36 -5.62 10.08
N TRP A 473 -27.44 -5.03 9.59
CA TRP A 473 -28.18 -5.46 8.39
C TRP A 473 -28.26 -4.30 7.40
N ASP A 474 -27.68 -4.47 6.21
CA ASP A 474 -27.74 -3.49 5.11
C ASP A 474 -29.07 -3.63 4.35
N VAL A 475 -29.64 -2.51 3.91
CA VAL A 475 -30.86 -2.48 3.10
C VAL A 475 -30.54 -2.22 1.62
N ARG A 476 -31.15 -2.98 0.71
CA ARG A 476 -30.95 -2.87 -0.75
C ARG A 476 -32.26 -2.99 -1.51
N LEU A 477 -32.44 -2.20 -2.56
CA LEU A 477 -33.47 -2.42 -3.57
C LEU A 477 -32.92 -3.37 -4.65
N LYS A 478 -33.69 -4.39 -5.01
CA LYS A 478 -33.45 -5.24 -6.18
C LYS A 478 -34.56 -4.99 -7.19
N LEU A 479 -34.24 -4.30 -8.27
CA LEU A 479 -35.17 -4.03 -9.36
C LEU A 479 -34.93 -5.01 -10.52
N THR A 480 -36.02 -5.49 -11.11
CA THR A 480 -36.04 -6.13 -12.42
C THR A 480 -36.90 -5.28 -13.34
N ALA A 481 -36.36 -4.85 -14.49
CA ALA A 481 -37.07 -4.05 -15.47
C ALA A 481 -36.64 -4.47 -16.89
N GLY A 482 -37.58 -4.79 -17.77
CA GLY A 482 -37.27 -5.13 -19.17
C GLY A 482 -36.30 -6.33 -19.39
N GLY A 483 -36.10 -7.18 -18.36
CA GLY A 483 -35.11 -8.27 -18.38
C GLY A 483 -33.79 -7.95 -17.67
N ASP A 484 -33.49 -6.68 -17.43
CA ASP A 484 -32.35 -6.22 -16.66
C ASP A 484 -32.58 -6.35 -15.15
N ARG A 485 -31.50 -6.57 -14.41
CA ARG A 485 -31.50 -6.65 -12.94
C ARG A 485 -30.53 -5.65 -12.34
N VAL A 486 -31.05 -4.76 -11.51
CA VAL A 486 -30.28 -3.74 -10.77
C VAL A 486 -30.36 -4.02 -9.29
N SER A 487 -29.24 -3.91 -8.57
CA SER A 487 -29.22 -3.98 -7.10
C SER A 487 -28.47 -2.79 -6.52
N THR A 488 -29.16 -2.00 -5.71
CA THR A 488 -28.61 -0.78 -5.13
C THR A 488 -28.90 -0.68 -3.63
N ARG A 489 -28.05 0.02 -2.89
CA ARG A 489 -28.26 0.32 -1.47
C ARG A 489 -29.15 1.54 -1.34
N VAL A 490 -29.98 1.55 -0.28
CA VAL A 490 -30.82 2.71 0.04
C VAL A 490 -29.99 3.72 0.83
N ALA A 491 -29.77 4.90 0.25
CA ALA A 491 -29.17 6.07 0.90
C ALA A 491 -30.23 6.82 1.71
N VAL A 492 -29.86 7.35 2.87
CA VAL A 492 -30.71 8.22 3.70
C VAL A 492 -30.21 9.64 3.48
N GLY A 493 -31.07 10.52 2.96
CA GLY A 493 -30.77 11.94 2.79
C GLY A 493 -32.05 12.76 2.90
N GLY A 494 -32.11 13.67 3.88
CA GLY A 494 -33.27 14.53 4.15
C GLY A 494 -34.46 13.86 4.84
N VAL A 495 -34.33 12.59 5.25
CA VAL A 495 -35.32 11.90 6.09
C VAL A 495 -34.77 11.81 7.50
N ASP A 496 -35.49 12.38 8.45
CA ASP A 496 -35.16 12.27 9.87
C ASP A 496 -35.46 10.84 10.37
N LEU A 497 -34.46 10.22 10.98
CA LEU A 497 -34.57 8.90 11.60
C LEU A 497 -34.39 8.97 13.12
N GLU A 498 -34.23 10.17 13.71
CA GLU A 498 -34.11 10.34 15.16
C GLU A 498 -35.42 9.95 15.89
N GLU A 499 -36.57 10.20 15.25
CA GLU A 499 -37.88 9.80 15.77
C GLU A 499 -38.22 8.31 15.52
N ALA A 500 -37.36 7.57 14.80
CA ALA A 500 -37.62 6.17 14.49
C ALA A 500 -37.55 5.29 15.74
N ALA A 501 -38.55 4.43 15.93
CA ALA A 501 -38.59 3.59 17.13
C ALA A 501 -37.66 2.38 17.03
N ALA A 502 -37.17 1.91 18.18
CA ALA A 502 -36.49 0.63 18.28
C ALA A 502 -37.50 -0.53 18.07
N LEU A 503 -37.37 -1.26 16.97
CA LEU A 503 -38.36 -2.22 16.51
C LEU A 503 -38.19 -3.59 17.17
N ARG A 504 -39.28 -4.16 17.67
CA ARG A 504 -39.21 -5.45 18.37
C ARG A 504 -38.91 -6.59 17.40
N VAL A 505 -37.87 -7.36 17.69
CA VAL A 505 -37.49 -8.54 16.90
C VAL A 505 -37.36 -9.80 17.73
N ARG A 506 -37.40 -10.96 17.07
CA ARG A 506 -37.25 -12.27 17.71
C ARG A 506 -35.99 -12.99 17.21
N PRO A 507 -34.84 -12.85 17.91
CA PRO A 507 -33.64 -13.59 17.55
C PRO A 507 -33.82 -15.10 17.76
N ARG A 508 -33.10 -15.91 16.96
CA ARG A 508 -33.21 -17.38 16.98
C ARG A 508 -32.54 -18.05 18.18
N LEU A 509 -31.50 -17.45 18.78
CA LEU A 509 -30.75 -18.07 19.87
C LEU A 509 -31.40 -17.81 21.24
N THR A 510 -31.67 -16.56 21.63
CA THR A 510 -32.60 -16.20 22.74
C THR A 510 -33.01 -14.71 22.65
N ARG A 511 -34.08 -14.29 23.34
CA ARG A 511 -34.44 -12.86 23.59
C ARG A 511 -33.53 -12.16 24.62
N LEU A 512 -32.61 -12.89 25.24
CA LEU A 512 -31.78 -12.40 26.35
C LEU A 512 -30.49 -11.72 25.86
N VAL A 513 -30.21 -11.70 24.55
CA VAL A 513 -28.95 -11.12 24.00
C VAL A 513 -29.20 -9.80 23.28
N SER A 514 -30.33 -9.69 22.56
CA SER A 514 -30.79 -8.47 21.88
C SER A 514 -32.28 -8.63 21.58
N ASP A 515 -33.06 -7.56 21.56
CA ASP A 515 -34.51 -7.64 21.33
C ASP A 515 -35.08 -6.49 20.49
N ARG A 516 -34.18 -5.67 19.93
CA ARG A 516 -34.50 -4.48 19.16
C ARG A 516 -33.70 -4.40 17.85
N PHE A 517 -34.33 -3.88 16.81
CA PHE A 517 -33.70 -3.37 15.60
C PHE A 517 -33.87 -1.87 15.56
N GLU A 518 -32.76 -1.15 15.54
CA GLU A 518 -32.75 0.31 15.38
C GLU A 518 -32.23 0.65 13.99
N PRO A 519 -32.90 1.54 13.23
CA PRO A 519 -32.32 2.08 12.01
C PRO A 519 -31.07 2.91 12.34
N GLU A 520 -30.02 2.75 11.55
CA GLU A 520 -28.76 3.47 11.68
C GLU A 520 -28.29 3.92 10.29
N ILE A 521 -27.84 5.17 10.20
CA ILE A 521 -27.17 5.71 9.03
C ILE A 521 -25.69 5.34 9.10
N THR A 522 -25.22 4.55 8.14
CA THR A 522 -23.80 4.21 8.04
C THR A 522 -22.93 5.45 7.78
N LYS A 523 -21.61 5.35 8.06
CA LYS A 523 -20.61 6.37 7.64
C LYS A 523 -20.65 6.75 6.14
N LYS A 524 -21.31 5.96 5.29
CA LYS A 524 -21.47 6.18 3.85
C LYS A 524 -22.88 6.71 3.48
N GLY A 525 -23.68 7.14 4.46
CA GLY A 525 -25.03 7.65 4.24
C GLY A 525 -26.07 6.59 3.86
N ASN A 526 -25.80 5.30 4.07
CA ASN A 526 -26.77 4.23 3.73
C ASN A 526 -27.58 3.77 4.94
N LEU A 527 -28.84 3.41 4.71
CA LEU A 527 -29.71 2.79 5.70
C LEU A 527 -29.22 1.39 6.06
N SER A 528 -29.04 1.17 7.35
CA SER A 528 -28.87 -0.14 7.94
C SER A 528 -29.70 -0.28 9.20
N TYR A 529 -29.83 -1.51 9.70
CA TYR A 529 -30.44 -1.78 11.00
C TYR A 529 -29.44 -2.47 11.91
N VAL A 530 -29.35 -2.01 13.16
CA VAL A 530 -28.46 -2.53 14.20
C VAL A 530 -29.26 -3.26 15.26
N LEU A 531 -28.75 -4.40 15.73
CA LEU A 531 -29.32 -5.12 16.86
C LEU A 531 -28.89 -4.49 18.18
N THR A 532 -29.86 -4.09 19.00
CA THR A 532 -29.65 -3.52 20.34
C THR A 532 -30.44 -4.28 21.41
N ALA A 533 -30.12 -4.02 22.68
CA ALA A 533 -30.72 -4.68 23.85
C ALA A 533 -31.21 -3.64 24.85
N GLU A 534 -32.53 -3.59 25.12
CA GLU A 534 -33.13 -2.58 26.03
C GLU A 534 -33.65 -3.19 27.35
N GLY A 535 -34.12 -4.43 27.36
CA GLY A 535 -34.69 -5.04 28.57
C GLY A 535 -33.64 -5.26 29.67
N ALA A 536 -33.96 -5.01 30.95
CA ALA A 536 -33.02 -5.16 32.08
C ALA A 536 -32.34 -6.55 32.15
N ALA A 537 -33.05 -7.60 31.75
CA ALA A 537 -32.49 -8.95 31.61
C ALA A 537 -31.55 -9.10 30.40
N ALA A 538 -31.84 -8.42 29.28
CA ALA A 538 -31.02 -8.44 28.07
C ALA A 538 -29.76 -7.57 28.23
N VAL A 539 -29.87 -6.40 28.85
CA VAL A 539 -28.72 -5.53 29.18
C VAL A 539 -27.77 -6.21 30.17
N ARG A 540 -28.29 -6.84 31.24
CA ARG A 540 -27.45 -7.62 32.18
C ARG A 540 -26.80 -8.82 31.51
N THR A 541 -27.51 -9.52 30.63
CA THR A 541 -26.97 -10.68 29.91
C THR A 541 -25.95 -10.27 28.86
N GLN A 542 -26.14 -9.14 28.16
CA GLN A 542 -25.17 -8.58 27.22
C GLN A 542 -23.92 -8.05 27.95
N ALA A 543 -24.08 -7.42 29.11
CA ALA A 543 -22.97 -7.04 29.98
C ALA A 543 -22.24 -8.28 30.55
N LEU A 544 -22.97 -9.33 30.96
CA LEU A 544 -22.40 -10.62 31.38
C LEU A 544 -21.72 -11.36 30.22
N ILE A 545 -22.23 -11.30 29.00
CA ILE A 545 -21.61 -11.90 27.81
C ILE A 545 -20.37 -11.09 27.40
N ASN A 546 -20.42 -9.77 27.43
CA ASN A 546 -19.25 -8.92 27.17
C ASN A 546 -18.19 -9.13 28.26
N ASN A 547 -18.57 -9.17 29.53
CA ASN A 547 -17.67 -9.48 30.66
C ASN A 547 -17.19 -10.94 30.63
N ALA A 548 -18.01 -11.90 30.19
CA ALA A 548 -17.61 -13.29 29.99
C ALA A 548 -16.86 -13.50 28.67
N MET A 549 -16.86 -12.55 27.74
CA MET A 549 -16.02 -12.56 26.54
C MET A 549 -14.63 -11.95 26.80
N HIS A 550 -14.52 -11.09 27.82
CA HIS A 550 -13.29 -10.39 28.23
C HIS A 550 -12.71 -10.91 29.56
N GLY A 551 -13.43 -11.75 30.31
CA GLY A 551 -13.00 -12.36 31.58
C GLY A 551 -12.46 -13.80 31.44
N LYS A 552 -11.67 -14.23 32.43
CA LYS A 552 -10.92 -15.50 32.43
C LYS A 552 -11.77 -16.78 32.25
N ALA A 553 -13.09 -16.73 32.51
CA ALA A 553 -14.02 -17.87 32.32
C ALA A 553 -14.55 -18.01 30.87
N ALA A 554 -14.21 -17.10 29.95
CA ALA A 554 -14.59 -17.13 28.53
C ALA A 554 -14.20 -18.41 27.78
N GLY A 555 -13.19 -19.14 28.26
CA GLY A 555 -12.49 -20.18 27.53
C GLY A 555 -13.33 -21.42 27.23
N VAL A 556 -14.28 -21.77 28.11
CA VAL A 556 -15.01 -23.05 28.04
C VAL A 556 -16.21 -22.95 27.09
N VAL A 557 -17.02 -21.89 27.20
CA VAL A 557 -18.20 -21.64 26.34
C VAL A 557 -17.78 -21.16 24.94
N LYS A 558 -16.70 -20.35 24.82
CA LYS A 558 -16.09 -20.07 23.51
C LYS A 558 -15.57 -21.34 22.83
N ARG A 559 -15.10 -22.36 23.58
CA ARG A 559 -14.58 -23.61 23.00
C ARG A 559 -15.66 -24.45 22.33
N SER A 560 -16.79 -24.65 22.99
CA SER A 560 -17.90 -25.47 22.48
C SER A 560 -18.65 -24.79 21.32
N LEU A 561 -18.92 -23.49 21.41
CA LEU A 561 -19.55 -22.72 20.34
C LEU A 561 -18.59 -22.49 19.15
N LYS A 562 -17.28 -22.29 19.39
CA LYS A 562 -16.25 -22.33 18.33
C LYS A 562 -16.17 -23.72 17.70
N LYS A 563 -16.34 -24.83 18.42
CA LYS A 563 -16.28 -26.20 17.86
C LYS A 563 -17.41 -26.43 16.83
N ALA A 564 -18.63 -25.97 17.13
CA ALA A 564 -19.77 -26.06 16.22
C ALA A 564 -19.66 -25.10 15.02
N LEU A 565 -19.23 -23.85 15.24
CA LEU A 565 -19.00 -22.86 14.17
C LEU A 565 -17.76 -23.18 13.32
N LYS A 566 -16.72 -23.79 13.89
CA LYS A 566 -15.54 -24.30 13.19
C LYS A 566 -16.02 -25.31 12.15
N THR A 567 -16.89 -26.26 12.51
CA THR A 567 -17.40 -27.33 11.62
C THR A 567 -18.15 -26.83 10.36
N LYS A 568 -18.76 -25.63 10.35
CA LYS A 568 -19.43 -25.06 9.15
C LYS A 568 -18.63 -23.96 8.44
N ARG A 569 -17.73 -23.27 9.15
CA ARG A 569 -16.67 -22.39 8.60
C ARG A 569 -15.55 -23.19 7.91
N ASN A 570 -15.60 -24.51 8.08
CA ASN A 570 -14.63 -25.51 7.71
C ASN A 570 -14.78 -26.05 6.28
N ILE A 571 -15.38 -25.34 5.32
CA ILE A 571 -15.24 -25.79 3.92
C ILE A 571 -14.07 -25.03 3.30
N GLY A 572 -14.03 -23.70 3.45
CA GLY A 572 -12.95 -22.87 2.89
C GLY A 572 -11.69 -22.64 3.76
N SER A 573 -11.64 -23.14 5.01
CA SER A 573 -10.47 -22.97 5.89
C SER A 573 -9.28 -23.79 5.39
N GLY A 574 -8.05 -23.33 5.64
CA GLY A 574 -6.83 -24.03 5.21
C GLY A 574 -6.79 -25.49 5.69
N GLU A 575 -7.11 -25.74 6.97
CA GLU A 575 -7.18 -27.09 7.55
C GLU A 575 -8.16 -28.01 6.80
N GLN A 576 -9.24 -27.47 6.27
CA GLN A 576 -10.30 -28.30 5.66
C GLN A 576 -10.19 -28.42 4.17
N LYS A 577 -9.61 -27.43 3.51
CA LYS A 577 -9.06 -27.58 2.17
C LYS A 577 -8.04 -28.71 2.12
N VAL A 578 -7.15 -28.76 3.13
CA VAL A 578 -6.21 -29.88 3.30
C VAL A 578 -6.97 -31.18 3.60
N LYS A 579 -7.95 -31.17 4.51
CA LYS A 579 -8.77 -32.36 4.79
C LYS A 579 -9.51 -32.88 3.54
N ALA A 580 -10.17 -32.00 2.79
CA ALA A 580 -10.87 -32.33 1.55
C ALA A 580 -9.91 -32.78 0.45
N TYR A 581 -8.69 -32.23 0.38
CA TYR A 581 -7.65 -32.75 -0.49
C TYR A 581 -7.37 -34.23 -0.20
N HIS A 582 -7.12 -34.59 1.07
CA HIS A 582 -6.80 -35.96 1.47
C HIS A 582 -8.00 -36.91 1.40
N GLU A 583 -9.19 -36.47 1.82
CA GLU A 583 -10.36 -37.33 1.97
C GLU A 583 -11.24 -37.43 0.73
N VAL A 584 -11.20 -36.42 -0.15
CA VAL A 584 -12.06 -36.31 -1.34
C VAL A 584 -11.24 -36.30 -2.62
N PHE A 585 -10.41 -35.27 -2.86
CA PHE A 585 -9.74 -35.13 -4.16
C PHE A 585 -8.68 -36.20 -4.41
N SER A 586 -7.96 -36.63 -3.38
CA SER A 586 -6.95 -37.69 -3.51
C SER A 586 -7.54 -39.07 -3.77
N LYS A 587 -8.87 -39.23 -3.72
CA LYS A 587 -9.57 -40.44 -4.15
C LYS A 587 -10.01 -40.42 -5.61
N LEU A 588 -9.96 -39.25 -6.26
CA LEU A 588 -10.23 -39.15 -7.71
C LEU A 588 -9.11 -39.84 -8.50
N PRO A 589 -9.38 -40.35 -9.72
CA PRO A 589 -8.34 -40.91 -10.56
C PRO A 589 -7.30 -39.84 -10.93
N ILE A 590 -6.04 -40.27 -11.03
CA ILE A 590 -4.97 -39.47 -11.62
C ILE A 590 -5.27 -39.35 -13.12
N LYS A 591 -5.14 -38.13 -13.64
CA LYS A 591 -5.33 -37.83 -15.06
C LYS A 591 -3.99 -37.96 -15.76
N LYS A 592 -3.92 -38.90 -16.69
CA LYS A 592 -2.75 -39.06 -17.57
C LYS A 592 -2.53 -37.79 -18.40
N GLY A 593 -1.27 -37.38 -18.51
CA GLY A 593 -0.85 -36.15 -19.18
C GLY A 593 -1.11 -34.85 -18.39
N LEU A 594 -1.70 -34.89 -17.17
CA LEU A 594 -1.91 -33.66 -16.39
C LEU A 594 -0.64 -33.26 -15.63
N VAL A 595 -0.11 -32.07 -15.96
CA VAL A 595 1.11 -31.51 -15.35
C VAL A 595 0.78 -30.21 -14.63
N VAL A 596 1.17 -30.12 -13.36
CA VAL A 596 1.03 -28.90 -12.56
C VAL A 596 2.39 -28.23 -12.36
N PHE A 597 2.51 -27.01 -12.88
CA PHE A 597 3.70 -26.17 -12.79
C PHE A 597 3.52 -25.05 -11.75
N GLU A 598 4.59 -24.75 -11.02
CA GLU A 598 4.64 -23.63 -10.09
C GLU A 598 6.05 -23.05 -9.96
N SER A 599 6.21 -21.73 -10.15
CA SER A 599 7.48 -21.04 -9.90
C SER A 599 7.34 -20.04 -8.75
N HIS A 600 8.29 -20.07 -7.81
CA HIS A 600 8.35 -19.21 -6.62
C HIS A 600 7.01 -19.15 -5.86
N MET A 601 6.46 -20.31 -5.56
CA MET A 601 5.15 -20.45 -4.88
C MET A 601 3.99 -19.78 -5.65
N GLY A 602 4.08 -19.76 -6.97
CA GLY A 602 3.08 -19.22 -7.89
C GLY A 602 3.18 -17.71 -8.11
N LYS A 603 4.24 -17.04 -7.62
CA LYS A 603 4.37 -15.59 -7.77
C LYS A 603 4.65 -15.14 -9.20
N GLN A 604 5.19 -16.02 -10.05
CA GLN A 604 5.65 -15.67 -11.39
C GLN A 604 5.65 -16.87 -12.34
N TYR A 605 5.64 -16.59 -13.64
CA TYR A 605 5.96 -17.53 -14.72
C TYR A 605 7.44 -17.34 -15.09
N SER A 606 8.32 -18.18 -14.54
CA SER A 606 9.77 -18.06 -14.74
C SER A 606 10.51 -19.34 -14.33
N ASP A 607 11.85 -19.28 -14.39
CA ASP A 607 12.75 -20.28 -13.82
C ASP A 607 12.68 -21.66 -14.49
N SER A 608 13.25 -22.69 -13.87
CA SER A 608 13.35 -24.02 -14.47
C SER A 608 11.99 -24.66 -14.83
N PRO A 609 10.89 -24.46 -14.05
CA PRO A 609 9.57 -24.95 -14.46
C PRO A 609 9.07 -24.32 -15.77
N LYS A 610 9.38 -23.05 -16.05
CA LYS A 610 9.06 -22.38 -17.32
C LYS A 610 9.83 -23.04 -18.46
N ALA A 611 11.14 -23.23 -18.31
CA ALA A 611 11.97 -23.83 -19.35
C ALA A 611 11.52 -25.27 -19.70
N ILE A 612 11.16 -26.08 -18.69
CA ILE A 612 10.59 -27.42 -18.92
C ILE A 612 9.26 -27.32 -19.69
N TYR A 613 8.35 -26.43 -19.27
CA TYR A 613 7.08 -26.24 -19.95
C TYR A 613 7.26 -25.82 -21.43
N GLU A 614 8.14 -24.85 -21.69
CA GLU A 614 8.42 -24.35 -23.05
C GLU A 614 9.06 -25.45 -23.91
N GLU A 615 9.93 -26.27 -23.34
CA GLU A 615 10.53 -27.41 -24.04
C GLU A 615 9.50 -28.49 -24.36
N MET A 616 8.57 -28.81 -23.44
CA MET A 616 7.48 -29.74 -23.71
C MET A 616 6.59 -29.26 -24.86
N VAL A 617 6.28 -27.95 -24.89
CA VAL A 617 5.52 -27.32 -25.98
C VAL A 617 6.31 -27.41 -27.30
N ARG A 618 7.61 -27.08 -27.27
CA ARG A 618 8.49 -27.10 -28.44
C ARG A 618 8.60 -28.49 -29.07
N GLN A 619 8.68 -29.53 -28.24
CA GLN A 619 8.76 -30.93 -28.70
C GLN A 619 7.38 -31.52 -29.09
N GLY A 620 6.28 -30.77 -28.92
CA GLY A 620 4.94 -31.24 -29.28
C GLY A 620 4.42 -32.37 -28.38
N VAL A 621 4.82 -32.39 -27.11
CA VAL A 621 4.31 -33.37 -26.13
C VAL A 621 2.79 -33.16 -25.96
N ASP A 622 2.01 -34.24 -25.93
CA ASP A 622 0.58 -34.18 -25.62
C ASP A 622 0.37 -34.18 -24.09
N PHE A 623 0.03 -33.02 -23.52
CA PHE A 623 -0.19 -32.87 -22.09
C PHE A 623 -1.19 -31.76 -21.77
N GLN A 624 -1.81 -31.84 -20.58
CA GLN A 624 -2.64 -30.79 -20.02
C GLN A 624 -1.82 -29.95 -19.04
N ALA A 625 -1.53 -28.70 -19.41
CA ALA A 625 -0.79 -27.76 -18.57
C ALA A 625 -1.68 -27.02 -17.57
N VAL A 626 -1.33 -27.10 -16.28
CA VAL A 626 -1.91 -26.27 -15.21
C VAL A 626 -0.83 -25.45 -14.55
N TRP A 627 -0.94 -24.12 -14.58
CA TRP A 627 -0.04 -23.22 -13.88
C TRP A 627 -0.69 -22.65 -12.63
N ALA A 628 -0.01 -22.78 -11.49
CA ALA A 628 -0.45 -22.19 -10.24
C ALA A 628 0.03 -20.74 -10.11
N TYR A 629 -0.88 -19.81 -9.81
CA TYR A 629 -0.54 -18.40 -9.57
C TYR A 629 -0.97 -17.92 -8.18
N ALA A 630 -0.20 -17.01 -7.60
CA ALA A 630 -0.45 -16.32 -6.34
C ALA A 630 -0.70 -14.82 -6.60
N GLY A 631 -1.47 -14.17 -5.73
CA GLY A 631 -1.78 -12.74 -5.85
C GLY A 631 -3.19 -12.42 -6.38
N ALA A 632 -3.38 -11.16 -6.79
CA ALA A 632 -4.68 -10.64 -7.23
C ALA A 632 -4.99 -10.95 -8.70
N LYS A 633 -3.99 -10.89 -9.58
CA LYS A 633 -4.11 -11.13 -11.03
C LYS A 633 -2.91 -11.95 -11.53
N PRO A 634 -3.08 -12.92 -12.45
CA PRO A 634 -1.98 -13.59 -13.12
C PRO A 634 -1.41 -12.70 -14.24
N THR A 635 -0.10 -12.49 -14.28
CA THR A 635 0.59 -11.69 -15.31
C THR A 635 1.75 -12.48 -15.90
N GLY A 636 1.94 -12.43 -17.23
CA GLY A 636 3.06 -13.07 -17.93
C GLY A 636 2.96 -14.59 -18.13
N PHE A 637 1.83 -15.22 -17.81
CA PHE A 637 1.60 -16.64 -18.03
C PHE A 637 1.12 -16.92 -19.46
N PRO A 638 1.41 -18.11 -20.03
CA PRO A 638 0.96 -18.52 -21.37
C PRO A 638 -0.57 -18.62 -21.45
N LYS A 639 -1.14 -18.21 -22.58
CA LYS A 639 -2.61 -18.15 -22.79
C LYS A 639 -3.23 -19.54 -22.91
N GLU A 640 -2.44 -20.50 -23.38
CA GLU A 640 -2.82 -21.88 -23.66
C GLU A 640 -2.88 -22.73 -22.39
N ALA A 641 -2.22 -22.30 -21.31
CA ALA A 641 -2.22 -23.03 -20.04
C ALA A 641 -3.44 -22.71 -19.17
N THR A 642 -3.93 -23.72 -18.44
CA THR A 642 -4.99 -23.51 -17.45
C THR A 642 -4.41 -22.85 -16.19
N LEU A 643 -4.83 -21.64 -15.88
CA LEU A 643 -4.38 -20.92 -14.68
C LEU A 643 -5.25 -21.23 -13.47
N VAL A 644 -4.64 -21.65 -12.38
CA VAL A 644 -5.33 -21.91 -11.10
C VAL A 644 -4.75 -21.08 -9.97
N LYS A 645 -5.62 -20.41 -9.20
CA LYS A 645 -5.18 -19.63 -8.05
C LYS A 645 -4.69 -20.58 -6.95
N ARG A 646 -3.48 -20.38 -6.43
CA ARG A 646 -2.89 -21.15 -5.32
C ARG A 646 -3.87 -21.18 -4.13
N TRP A 647 -4.05 -22.35 -3.53
CA TRP A 647 -5.04 -22.65 -2.48
C TRP A 647 -6.52 -22.56 -2.88
N SER A 648 -6.86 -22.40 -4.16
CA SER A 648 -8.25 -22.58 -4.64
C SER A 648 -8.64 -24.07 -4.65
N TRP A 649 -9.95 -24.34 -4.76
CA TRP A 649 -10.44 -25.71 -4.95
C TRP A 649 -9.92 -26.35 -6.23
N GLN A 650 -9.79 -25.55 -7.29
CA GLN A 650 -9.22 -25.98 -8.58
C GLN A 650 -7.75 -26.37 -8.43
N TYR A 651 -6.97 -25.60 -7.66
CA TYR A 651 -5.57 -25.91 -7.35
C TYR A 651 -5.42 -27.23 -6.58
N LEU A 652 -6.22 -27.44 -5.53
CA LEU A 652 -6.18 -28.68 -4.74
C LEU A 652 -6.58 -29.89 -5.58
N ARG A 653 -7.62 -29.73 -6.40
CA ARG A 653 -8.05 -30.78 -7.32
C ARG A 653 -6.99 -31.08 -8.37
N ALA A 654 -6.37 -30.05 -8.96
CA ALA A 654 -5.32 -30.21 -9.96
C ALA A 654 -4.14 -30.99 -9.37
N LEU A 655 -3.61 -30.57 -8.21
CA LEU A 655 -2.53 -31.29 -7.53
C LEU A 655 -2.93 -32.74 -7.19
N ALA A 656 -4.16 -32.99 -6.74
CA ALA A 656 -4.60 -34.33 -6.40
C ALA A 656 -4.75 -35.25 -7.61
N GLN A 657 -5.02 -34.70 -8.81
CA GLN A 657 -5.23 -35.48 -10.03
C GLN A 657 -4.02 -35.47 -10.97
N ALA A 658 -2.99 -34.65 -10.70
CA ALA A 658 -1.85 -34.50 -11.58
C ALA A 658 -1.00 -35.78 -11.63
N GLU A 659 -0.55 -36.12 -12.84
CA GLU A 659 0.47 -37.14 -13.04
C GLU A 659 1.85 -36.58 -12.70
N PHE A 660 2.10 -35.30 -12.99
CA PHE A 660 3.38 -34.64 -12.72
C PHE A 660 3.23 -33.36 -11.91
N TRP A 661 4.08 -33.20 -10.90
CA TRP A 661 4.29 -31.99 -10.13
C TRP A 661 5.67 -31.42 -10.49
N ILE A 662 5.74 -30.18 -10.95
CA ILE A 662 7.00 -29.52 -11.33
C ILE A 662 7.06 -28.16 -10.64
N ASP A 663 8.05 -27.96 -9.78
CA ASP A 663 8.23 -26.68 -9.08
C ASP A 663 9.68 -26.47 -8.61
N ASN A 664 9.98 -25.25 -8.14
CA ASN A 664 11.34 -24.82 -7.80
C ASN A 664 11.58 -24.41 -6.33
N GLN A 665 10.57 -24.42 -5.46
CA GLN A 665 10.73 -24.06 -4.03
C GLN A 665 10.05 -25.02 -3.05
N GLY A 666 8.92 -25.57 -3.44
CA GLY A 666 8.14 -26.58 -2.74
C GLY A 666 6.63 -26.31 -2.83
N PHE A 667 5.88 -27.34 -3.21
CA PHE A 667 4.42 -27.34 -3.00
C PHE A 667 4.09 -27.35 -1.50
N PRO A 668 2.90 -26.84 -1.10
CA PRO A 668 2.54 -26.71 0.30
C PRO A 668 2.73 -27.99 1.10
N LEU A 669 3.41 -27.89 2.25
CA LEU A 669 3.78 -29.05 3.07
C LEU A 669 2.59 -29.84 3.61
N ALA A 670 1.42 -29.18 3.72
CA ALA A 670 0.20 -29.80 4.23
C ALA A 670 -0.45 -30.78 3.23
N LEU A 671 -0.05 -30.77 1.95
CA LEU A 671 -0.60 -31.62 0.91
C LEU A 671 0.33 -32.82 0.68
N ALA A 672 -0.21 -34.03 0.76
CA ALA A 672 0.58 -35.25 0.51
C ALA A 672 0.63 -35.51 -0.99
N LYS A 673 1.81 -35.86 -1.50
CA LYS A 673 1.93 -36.37 -2.87
C LYS A 673 1.28 -37.76 -2.94
N ARG A 674 0.57 -38.04 -4.02
CA ARG A 674 -0.01 -39.37 -4.25
C ARG A 674 1.03 -40.32 -4.85
N PRO A 675 0.96 -41.64 -4.59
CA PRO A 675 1.93 -42.59 -5.14
C PRO A 675 2.03 -42.59 -6.66
N GLY A 676 0.94 -42.34 -7.40
CA GLY A 676 0.96 -42.29 -8.86
C GLY A 676 1.29 -40.91 -9.46
N THR A 677 1.71 -39.95 -8.64
CA THR A 677 2.17 -38.62 -9.08
C THR A 677 3.68 -38.56 -8.96
N THR A 678 4.36 -38.19 -10.06
CA THR A 678 5.81 -37.97 -10.12
C THR A 678 6.12 -36.50 -9.81
N TYR A 679 6.94 -36.24 -8.80
CA TYR A 679 7.33 -34.90 -8.38
C TYR A 679 8.79 -34.63 -8.74
N ILE A 680 8.97 -33.73 -9.69
CA ILE A 680 10.25 -33.20 -10.17
C ILE A 680 10.49 -31.84 -9.50
N GLN A 681 11.39 -31.81 -8.52
CA GLN A 681 11.82 -30.60 -7.84
C GLN A 681 13.05 -30.04 -8.54
N THR A 682 12.93 -28.85 -9.14
CA THR A 682 14.05 -28.22 -9.85
C THR A 682 14.97 -27.46 -8.92
N TRP A 683 14.49 -27.08 -7.73
CA TRP A 683 15.13 -26.10 -6.86
C TRP A 683 15.41 -24.78 -7.60
N HIS A 684 16.08 -23.82 -6.95
CA HIS A 684 16.19 -22.44 -7.45
C HIS A 684 17.60 -21.85 -7.36
N GLY A 685 18.64 -22.66 -7.14
CA GLY A 685 20.02 -22.18 -7.06
C GLY A 685 20.93 -23.13 -6.28
N SER A 686 22.19 -23.23 -6.73
CA SER A 686 23.23 -23.92 -5.98
C SER A 686 23.52 -23.24 -4.64
N ALA A 687 23.89 -24.03 -3.64
CA ALA A 687 24.01 -23.52 -2.27
C ALA A 687 25.37 -22.89 -1.99
N LEU A 688 25.41 -21.57 -1.78
CA LEU A 688 26.50 -20.93 -1.04
C LEU A 688 26.27 -21.05 0.48
N LYS A 689 25.02 -20.83 0.91
CA LYS A 689 24.61 -20.82 2.32
C LYS A 689 24.20 -22.22 2.77
N ARG A 690 24.35 -22.53 4.06
CA ARG A 690 23.85 -23.79 4.62
C ARG A 690 22.34 -23.90 4.47
N MET A 691 21.88 -25.01 3.88
CA MET A 691 20.47 -25.27 3.53
C MET A 691 19.91 -26.47 4.28
N GLY A 692 18.58 -26.52 4.40
CA GLY A 692 17.87 -27.64 5.00
C GLY A 692 18.27 -27.89 6.45
N PHE A 693 18.58 -29.13 6.80
CA PHE A 693 19.05 -29.55 8.11
C PHE A 693 20.45 -29.03 8.49
N HIS A 694 21.17 -28.40 7.56
CA HIS A 694 22.41 -27.70 7.88
C HIS A 694 22.17 -26.26 8.38
N GLU A 695 20.98 -25.70 8.15
CA GLU A 695 20.60 -24.36 8.62
C GLU A 695 20.38 -24.35 10.15
N PRO A 696 20.89 -23.35 10.90
CA PRO A 696 20.71 -23.26 12.35
C PRO A 696 19.25 -23.33 12.81
N ARG A 697 18.34 -22.66 12.08
CA ARG A 697 16.90 -22.67 12.38
C ARG A 697 16.29 -24.07 12.30
N THR A 698 16.66 -24.83 11.28
CA THR A 698 16.19 -26.22 11.11
C THR A 698 16.82 -27.15 12.15
N LYS A 699 18.09 -26.94 12.51
CA LYS A 699 18.74 -27.68 13.61
C LYS A 699 18.09 -27.41 14.96
N ALA A 700 17.63 -26.19 15.18
CA ALA A 700 16.92 -25.79 16.39
C ALA A 700 15.48 -26.34 16.47
N LEU A 701 14.95 -26.93 15.38
CA LEU A 701 13.67 -27.63 15.45
C LEU A 701 13.82 -28.90 16.30
N GLY A 702 12.86 -29.13 17.21
CA GLY A 702 12.72 -30.41 17.90
C GLY A 702 12.45 -31.57 16.93
N GLN A 703 12.54 -32.82 17.42
CA GLN A 703 12.42 -34.04 16.61
C GLN A 703 11.17 -34.06 15.71
N ASP A 704 10.00 -33.67 16.24
CA ASP A 704 8.76 -33.59 15.46
C ASP A 704 8.80 -32.57 14.32
N GLY A 705 9.47 -31.42 14.54
CA GLY A 705 9.65 -30.39 13.54
C GLY A 705 10.55 -30.87 12.40
N GLN A 706 11.66 -31.51 12.76
CA GLN A 706 12.57 -32.13 11.79
C GLN A 706 11.88 -33.27 11.02
N ALA A 707 11.07 -34.10 11.67
CA ALA A 707 10.34 -35.18 11.02
C ALA A 707 9.29 -34.66 10.01
N LYS A 708 8.59 -33.55 10.33
CA LYS A 708 7.67 -32.89 9.38
C LYS A 708 8.41 -32.31 8.17
N PHE A 709 9.57 -31.72 8.40
CA PHE A 709 10.40 -31.20 7.32
C PHE A 709 10.96 -32.33 6.45
N GLN A 710 11.42 -33.44 7.04
CA GLN A 710 11.83 -34.64 6.30
C GLN A 710 10.70 -35.16 5.41
N LYS A 711 9.48 -35.30 5.96
CA LYS A 711 8.30 -35.72 5.18
C LYS A 711 8.00 -34.82 3.98
N ALA A 712 8.33 -33.53 4.05
CA ALA A 712 8.16 -32.62 2.93
C ALA A 712 9.12 -32.92 1.79
N VAL A 713 10.38 -33.19 2.16
CA VAL A 713 11.50 -33.51 1.27
C VAL A 713 11.35 -34.90 0.67
N ASP A 714 10.88 -35.89 1.44
CA ASP A 714 10.65 -37.26 0.98
C ASP A 714 9.59 -37.37 -0.13
N ARG A 715 8.86 -36.29 -0.42
CA ARG A 715 7.93 -36.22 -1.56
C ARG A 715 8.65 -36.07 -2.90
N PHE A 716 9.91 -35.65 -2.93
CA PHE A 716 10.64 -35.49 -4.19
C PHE A 716 10.98 -36.88 -4.73
N ASP A 717 10.41 -37.22 -5.89
CA ASP A 717 10.85 -38.41 -6.62
C ASP A 717 12.14 -38.10 -7.39
N HIS A 718 12.26 -36.86 -7.84
CA HIS A 718 13.39 -36.35 -8.58
C HIS A 718 13.80 -34.95 -8.08
N PHE A 719 15.09 -34.73 -7.90
CA PHE A 719 15.67 -33.46 -7.48
C PHE A 719 16.86 -33.10 -8.37
N LEU A 720 16.76 -31.97 -9.06
CA LEU A 720 17.81 -31.56 -9.99
C LEU A 720 19.06 -31.08 -9.25
N ILE A 721 20.22 -31.51 -9.72
CA ILE A 721 21.53 -31.05 -9.27
C ILE A 721 22.35 -30.59 -10.47
N ARG A 722 23.18 -29.57 -10.25
CA ARG A 722 24.05 -29.01 -11.29
C ARG A 722 25.48 -29.54 -11.26
N SER A 723 25.92 -30.04 -10.11
CA SER A 723 27.30 -30.46 -9.90
C SER A 723 27.46 -31.32 -8.64
N GLU A 724 28.65 -31.91 -8.47
CA GLU A 724 29.08 -32.54 -7.22
C GLU A 724 28.98 -31.59 -6.01
N HIS A 725 29.07 -30.27 -6.20
CA HIS A 725 28.82 -29.32 -5.12
C HIS A 725 27.39 -29.42 -4.58
N ASP A 726 26.38 -29.45 -5.45
CA ASP A 726 24.98 -29.60 -5.03
C ASP A 726 24.73 -30.94 -4.34
N ARG A 727 25.39 -32.01 -4.80
CA ARG A 727 25.37 -33.33 -4.15
C ARG A 727 25.95 -33.25 -2.73
N ARG A 728 27.08 -32.58 -2.53
CA ARG A 728 27.72 -32.43 -1.21
C ARG A 728 27.00 -31.45 -0.29
N THR A 729 26.22 -30.52 -0.83
CA THR A 729 25.61 -29.42 -0.06
C THR A 729 24.09 -29.52 0.03
N LEU A 730 23.35 -29.31 -1.07
CA LEU A 730 21.90 -29.36 -1.11
C LEU A 730 21.38 -30.76 -0.77
N ALA A 731 21.87 -31.80 -1.45
CA ALA A 731 21.38 -33.16 -1.24
C ALA A 731 21.65 -33.64 0.19
N LYS A 732 22.87 -33.47 0.71
CA LYS A 732 23.17 -33.77 2.13
C LYS A 732 22.37 -32.88 3.09
N GLY A 733 22.27 -31.59 2.81
CA GLY A 733 21.55 -30.61 3.63
C GLY A 733 20.06 -30.94 3.75
N PHE A 734 19.44 -31.47 2.71
CA PHE A 734 18.05 -31.94 2.73
C PHE A 734 17.91 -33.44 3.06
N ARG A 735 19.01 -34.17 3.25
CA ARG A 735 19.03 -35.63 3.45
C ARG A 735 18.33 -36.39 2.31
N LEU A 736 18.56 -35.94 1.07
CA LEU A 736 18.07 -36.61 -0.12
C LEU A 736 18.78 -37.95 -0.31
N ARG A 737 18.07 -38.92 -0.88
CA ARG A 737 18.62 -40.24 -1.24
C ARG A 737 19.29 -40.12 -2.61
N GLU A 738 20.35 -40.89 -2.85
CA GLU A 738 21.11 -40.75 -4.11
C GLU A 738 20.24 -41.04 -5.34
N GLU A 739 19.30 -41.98 -5.24
CA GLU A 739 18.41 -42.36 -6.34
C GLU A 739 17.42 -41.26 -6.77
N VAL A 740 17.18 -40.23 -5.94
CA VAL A 740 16.31 -39.11 -6.33
C VAL A 740 17.06 -38.02 -7.10
N LEU A 741 18.39 -38.02 -7.08
CA LEU A 741 19.17 -36.96 -7.70
C LEU A 741 19.17 -37.08 -9.23
N LEU A 742 18.93 -35.97 -9.91
CA LEU A 742 18.99 -35.85 -11.35
C LEU A 742 20.14 -34.92 -11.76
N PRO A 743 21.29 -35.47 -12.21
CA PRO A 743 22.43 -34.71 -12.67
C PRO A 743 22.21 -34.20 -14.11
N THR A 744 21.33 -33.20 -14.26
CA THR A 744 20.95 -32.64 -15.56
C THR A 744 21.41 -31.20 -15.77
N GLY A 745 21.82 -30.50 -14.70
CA GLY A 745 21.87 -29.04 -14.72
C GLY A 745 20.49 -28.43 -14.49
N TYR A 746 20.39 -27.09 -14.53
CA TYR A 746 19.10 -26.41 -14.42
C TYR A 746 18.52 -26.03 -15.79
N PRO A 747 17.26 -26.40 -16.09
CA PRO A 747 16.55 -26.01 -17.31
C PRO A 747 16.60 -24.50 -17.60
N ARG A 748 16.52 -23.63 -16.57
CA ARG A 748 16.63 -22.18 -16.78
C ARG A 748 17.98 -21.74 -17.36
N ASN A 749 19.05 -22.51 -17.13
CA ASN A 749 20.39 -22.18 -17.62
C ASN A 749 20.61 -22.62 -19.06
N ASP A 750 19.68 -23.39 -19.67
CA ASP A 750 19.85 -23.82 -21.06
C ASP A 750 19.92 -22.62 -22.02
N ALA A 751 19.13 -21.59 -21.77
CA ALA A 751 19.18 -20.34 -22.52
C ALA A 751 20.52 -19.59 -22.35
N LEU A 752 21.18 -19.72 -21.20
CA LEU A 752 22.49 -19.10 -20.96
C LEU A 752 23.60 -19.85 -21.71
N VAL A 753 23.55 -21.18 -21.73
CA VAL A 753 24.47 -22.00 -22.54
C VAL A 753 24.29 -21.70 -24.03
N ALA A 754 23.03 -21.56 -24.49
CA ALA A 754 22.74 -21.19 -25.86
C ALA A 754 23.32 -19.82 -26.22
N ALA A 755 23.11 -18.81 -25.35
CA ALA A 755 23.66 -17.48 -25.55
C ALA A 755 25.20 -17.46 -25.57
N TYR A 756 25.86 -18.24 -24.71
CA TYR A 756 27.31 -18.40 -24.71
C TYR A 756 27.82 -19.01 -26.03
N ARG A 757 27.18 -20.09 -26.51
CA ARG A 757 27.56 -20.74 -27.77
C ARG A 757 27.36 -19.83 -28.97
N GLU A 758 26.22 -19.15 -29.03
CA GLU A 758 25.92 -18.19 -30.10
C GLU A 758 26.98 -17.08 -30.15
N GLU A 759 27.36 -16.52 -29.00
CA GLU A 759 28.42 -15.51 -28.90
C GLU A 759 29.81 -16.07 -29.31
N ALA A 760 30.12 -17.30 -28.91
CA ALA A 760 31.39 -17.95 -29.28
C ALA A 760 31.48 -18.27 -30.77
N ASP A 761 30.37 -18.66 -31.40
CA ASP A 761 30.30 -19.01 -32.82
C ASP A 761 30.29 -17.77 -33.72
N SER A 762 29.58 -16.70 -33.33
CA SER A 762 29.47 -15.46 -34.12
C SER A 762 30.64 -14.50 -33.90
N GLY A 763 31.30 -14.56 -32.73
CA GLY A 763 32.25 -13.55 -32.28
C GLY A 763 31.61 -12.21 -31.90
N GLU A 764 30.28 -12.10 -31.97
CA GLU A 764 29.51 -10.90 -31.68
C GLU A 764 28.36 -11.17 -30.70
N ARG A 765 28.20 -10.28 -29.73
CA ARG A 765 27.10 -10.37 -28.75
C ARG A 765 25.85 -9.70 -29.31
N VAL A 766 24.87 -10.51 -29.73
CA VAL A 766 23.57 -10.01 -30.17
C VAL A 766 22.74 -9.57 -28.97
N ARG A 767 22.38 -8.28 -28.92
CA ARG A 767 21.52 -7.73 -27.86
C ARG A 767 20.07 -8.08 -28.18
N GLY A 768 19.48 -8.94 -27.36
CA GLY A 768 18.08 -9.36 -27.50
C GLY A 768 17.09 -8.19 -27.36
N PRO A 769 15.78 -8.42 -27.66
CA PRO A 769 14.75 -7.39 -27.68
C PRO A 769 14.57 -6.65 -26.35
N LEU A 770 14.97 -7.28 -25.23
CA LEU A 770 14.95 -6.68 -23.90
C LEU A 770 15.85 -5.43 -23.80
N ALA A 771 16.96 -5.38 -24.54
CA ALA A 771 17.83 -4.19 -24.54
C ALA A 771 17.08 -2.96 -25.08
N ALA A 772 16.31 -3.14 -26.16
CA ALA A 772 15.51 -2.08 -26.76
C ALA A 772 14.32 -1.69 -25.87
N GLU A 773 13.65 -2.65 -25.23
CA GLU A 773 12.59 -2.40 -24.25
C GLU A 773 13.08 -1.54 -23.08
N LEU A 774 14.32 -1.78 -22.63
CA LEU A 774 14.96 -1.04 -21.55
C LEU A 774 15.61 0.28 -22.03
N GLY A 775 15.59 0.60 -23.32
CA GLY A 775 16.19 1.82 -23.87
C GLY A 775 17.72 1.86 -23.76
N ILE A 776 18.39 0.71 -23.80
CA ILE A 776 19.85 0.61 -23.69
C ILE A 776 20.47 0.92 -25.06
N ALA A 777 21.41 1.88 -25.08
CA ALA A 777 22.11 2.24 -26.30
C ALA A 777 23.02 1.08 -26.79
N PRO A 778 23.09 0.80 -28.11
CA PRO A 778 23.81 -0.35 -28.65
C PRO A 778 25.30 -0.42 -28.26
N GLU A 779 25.95 0.73 -28.11
CA GLU A 779 27.37 0.88 -27.81
C GLU A 779 27.74 0.71 -26.33
N LYS A 780 26.78 0.83 -25.40
CA LYS A 780 27.06 0.82 -23.95
C LYS A 780 27.08 -0.59 -23.38
N LYS A 781 28.13 -1.00 -22.66
CA LYS A 781 28.13 -2.27 -21.93
C LYS A 781 27.09 -2.26 -20.79
N VAL A 782 26.51 -3.41 -20.46
CA VAL A 782 25.45 -3.58 -19.47
C VAL A 782 26.03 -4.27 -18.24
N LEU A 783 25.92 -3.65 -17.07
CA LEU A 783 26.27 -4.27 -15.80
C LEU A 783 24.98 -4.60 -15.05
N LEU A 784 24.84 -5.84 -14.58
CA LEU A 784 23.72 -6.22 -13.72
C LEU A 784 24.16 -6.21 -12.27
N TYR A 785 23.60 -5.32 -11.45
CA TYR A 785 23.75 -5.36 -10.00
C TYR A 785 22.61 -6.14 -9.36
N ALA A 786 22.93 -7.31 -8.80
CA ALA A 786 21.98 -8.24 -8.19
C ALA A 786 22.45 -8.66 -6.78
N PRO A 787 22.29 -7.79 -5.77
CA PRO A 787 22.69 -8.07 -4.40
C PRO A 787 21.72 -9.03 -3.69
N THR A 788 22.22 -9.72 -2.67
CA THR A 788 21.43 -10.58 -1.81
C THR A 788 20.52 -9.76 -0.89
N PHE A 789 19.30 -10.25 -0.68
CA PHE A 789 18.36 -9.69 0.29
C PHE A 789 18.89 -9.69 1.73
N ARG A 790 18.73 -8.56 2.45
CA ARG A 790 19.05 -8.38 3.87
C ARG A 790 17.78 -8.38 4.72
N ALA A 791 17.77 -9.18 5.79
CA ALA A 791 16.64 -9.29 6.71
C ALA A 791 16.97 -8.56 8.00
N ALA A 792 16.01 -7.79 8.52
CA ALA A 792 16.11 -7.19 9.84
C ALA A 792 16.13 -8.27 10.93
N VAL A 793 16.57 -7.90 12.15
CA VAL A 793 16.70 -8.81 13.31
C VAL A 793 15.39 -9.52 13.66
N ASP A 794 14.25 -8.89 13.37
CA ASP A 794 12.90 -9.45 13.57
C ASP A 794 12.40 -10.36 12.42
N GLY A 795 13.21 -10.52 11.36
CA GLY A 795 12.91 -11.30 10.17
C GLY A 795 12.11 -10.57 9.09
N SER A 796 11.87 -9.26 9.24
CA SER A 796 11.26 -8.42 8.22
C SER A 796 12.25 -8.04 7.12
N VAL A 797 11.72 -7.53 6.00
CA VAL A 797 12.50 -7.12 4.82
C VAL A 797 13.06 -5.73 5.09
N GLU A 798 14.38 -5.61 5.13
CA GLU A 798 15.05 -4.30 5.22
C GLU A 798 14.94 -3.57 3.88
N GLY A 799 14.71 -2.24 3.93
CA GLY A 799 14.67 -1.40 2.73
C GLY A 799 16.00 -1.50 1.98
N PHE A 800 15.94 -1.51 0.65
CA PHE A 800 17.17 -1.49 -0.15
C PHE A 800 17.67 -0.06 -0.31
N GLU A 801 18.88 0.19 0.17
CA GLU A 801 19.66 1.38 -0.14
C GLU A 801 20.90 0.97 -0.93
N PHE A 802 21.35 1.84 -1.84
CA PHE A 802 22.58 1.57 -2.56
C PHE A 802 23.76 1.70 -1.60
N PRO A 803 24.67 0.70 -1.54
CA PRO A 803 25.87 0.78 -0.71
C PRO A 803 27.00 1.59 -1.37
N PHE A 804 26.69 2.31 -2.44
CA PHE A 804 27.58 3.20 -3.19
C PHE A 804 26.75 4.31 -3.87
N ASP A 805 27.41 5.39 -4.29
CA ASP A 805 26.74 6.50 -4.97
C ASP A 805 26.44 6.15 -6.44
N VAL A 806 25.16 6.12 -6.79
CA VAL A 806 24.69 5.82 -8.15
C VAL A 806 24.83 7.00 -9.11
N GLU A 807 24.83 8.24 -8.60
CA GLU A 807 25.11 9.44 -9.38
C GLU A 807 26.59 9.47 -9.73
N GLU A 808 27.48 9.13 -8.79
CA GLU A 808 28.92 9.00 -9.05
C GLU A 808 29.21 7.91 -10.10
N PHE A 809 28.55 6.76 -10.02
CA PHE A 809 28.62 5.74 -11.07
C PHE A 809 28.19 6.31 -12.43
N ALA A 810 27.05 7.01 -12.48
CA ALA A 810 26.51 7.55 -13.71
C ALA A 810 27.44 8.61 -14.34
N GLU A 811 28.10 9.43 -13.52
CA GLU A 811 29.06 10.44 -13.96
C GLU A 811 30.37 9.82 -14.46
N ARG A 812 30.96 8.89 -13.70
CA ARG A 812 32.30 8.34 -14.01
C ARG A 812 32.27 7.27 -15.10
N LEU A 813 31.18 6.49 -15.17
CA LEU A 813 31.12 5.24 -15.92
C LEU A 813 29.91 5.17 -16.86
N GLY A 814 28.93 6.06 -16.71
CA GLY A 814 27.66 6.01 -17.44
C GLY A 814 27.74 6.27 -18.95
N ASP A 815 28.87 6.77 -19.45
CA ASP A 815 29.13 6.91 -20.90
C ASP A 815 29.53 5.57 -21.53
N ARG A 816 30.12 4.66 -20.74
CA ARG A 816 30.56 3.33 -21.18
C ARG A 816 29.60 2.23 -20.77
N PHE A 817 28.92 2.40 -19.63
CA PHE A 817 28.12 1.37 -19.00
C PHE A 817 26.68 1.83 -18.72
N THR A 818 25.75 0.90 -18.81
CA THR A 818 24.39 1.00 -18.25
C THR A 818 24.27 0.00 -17.09
N LEU A 819 23.89 0.48 -15.91
CA LEU A 819 23.71 -0.34 -14.72
C LEU A 819 22.25 -0.76 -14.57
N LEU A 820 21.98 -2.06 -14.71
CA LEU A 820 20.68 -2.65 -14.37
C LEU A 820 20.69 -3.03 -12.90
N VAL A 821 19.72 -2.55 -12.13
CA VAL A 821 19.63 -2.83 -10.70
C VAL A 821 18.47 -3.79 -10.46
N ARG A 822 18.78 -4.96 -9.91
CA ARG A 822 17.80 -6.00 -9.59
C ARG A 822 17.84 -6.31 -8.10
N THR A 823 16.95 -5.66 -7.35
CA THR A 823 16.74 -5.94 -5.94
C THR A 823 15.70 -7.04 -5.72
N HIS A 824 15.53 -7.45 -4.46
CA HIS A 824 14.46 -8.37 -4.10
C HIS A 824 13.08 -7.74 -4.39
N TYR A 825 12.11 -8.51 -4.89
CA TYR A 825 10.79 -8.00 -5.31
C TYR A 825 9.94 -7.34 -4.20
N LEU A 826 10.36 -7.42 -2.94
CA LEU A 826 9.74 -6.71 -1.81
C LEU A 826 10.36 -5.33 -1.57
N ASN A 827 11.48 -5.03 -2.23
CA ASN A 827 12.17 -3.76 -2.17
C ASN A 827 11.72 -2.91 -3.36
N SER A 828 11.60 -1.60 -3.14
CA SER A 828 11.44 -0.61 -4.18
C SER A 828 12.74 0.16 -4.31
N VAL A 829 13.27 0.26 -5.53
CA VAL A 829 14.42 1.12 -5.81
C VAL A 829 13.88 2.50 -6.21
N SER A 830 14.36 3.54 -5.55
CA SER A 830 14.15 4.93 -5.99
C SER A 830 15.44 5.40 -6.65
N LEU A 831 15.38 5.76 -7.93
CA LEU A 831 16.52 6.26 -8.69
C LEU A 831 16.44 7.79 -8.82
N PRO A 832 17.54 8.53 -8.57
CA PRO A 832 17.62 9.96 -8.88
C PRO A 832 17.32 10.24 -10.38
N PRO A 833 16.53 11.28 -10.72
CA PRO A 833 16.34 11.70 -12.11
C PRO A 833 17.62 11.93 -12.93
N SER A 834 18.73 12.30 -12.28
CA SER A 834 20.07 12.51 -12.86
C SER A 834 20.68 11.25 -13.48
N VAL A 835 20.30 10.06 -13.02
CA VAL A 835 20.84 8.77 -13.52
C VAL A 835 19.97 8.13 -14.60
N ALA A 836 18.90 8.81 -15.04
CA ALA A 836 17.98 8.30 -16.06
C ALA A 836 18.72 7.89 -17.35
N GLY A 837 18.42 6.68 -17.85
CA GLY A 837 19.06 6.09 -19.02
C GLY A 837 20.49 5.53 -18.78
N ARG A 838 21.08 5.77 -17.60
CA ARG A 838 22.38 5.21 -17.19
C ARG A 838 22.23 4.13 -16.12
N VAL A 839 21.25 4.29 -15.23
CA VAL A 839 20.88 3.30 -14.21
C VAL A 839 19.40 2.98 -14.38
N ILE A 840 19.05 1.70 -14.42
CA ILE A 840 17.69 1.22 -14.72
C ILE A 840 17.26 0.22 -13.65
N ASP A 841 16.14 0.47 -12.98
CA ASP A 841 15.53 -0.48 -12.05
C ASP A 841 14.82 -1.59 -12.83
N VAL A 842 15.36 -2.81 -12.74
CA VAL A 842 14.78 -4.02 -13.34
C VAL A 842 14.24 -4.98 -12.29
N SER A 843 14.02 -4.52 -11.05
CA SER A 843 13.52 -5.36 -9.94
C SER A 843 12.12 -5.95 -10.19
N LYS A 844 11.34 -5.33 -11.10
CA LYS A 844 10.03 -5.83 -11.54
C LYS A 844 10.10 -6.89 -12.64
N HIS A 845 11.25 -7.11 -13.28
CA HIS A 845 11.43 -8.19 -14.24
C HIS A 845 11.57 -9.54 -13.51
N HIS A 846 10.46 -10.27 -13.44
CA HIS A 846 10.35 -11.51 -12.67
C HIS A 846 11.36 -12.60 -13.08
N ASP A 847 11.54 -12.82 -14.38
CA ASP A 847 12.53 -13.77 -14.92
C ASP A 847 13.92 -13.13 -14.96
N ILE A 848 14.93 -13.77 -14.37
CA ILE A 848 16.31 -13.27 -14.34
C ILE A 848 17.12 -13.72 -15.54
N THR A 849 16.75 -14.84 -16.16
CA THR A 849 17.51 -15.46 -17.23
C THR A 849 17.78 -14.50 -18.40
N PRO A 850 16.79 -13.74 -18.90
CA PRO A 850 17.03 -12.77 -19.97
C PRO A 850 17.94 -11.61 -19.55
N LEU A 851 17.91 -11.21 -18.27
CA LEU A 851 18.77 -10.15 -17.75
C LEU A 851 20.22 -10.63 -17.58
N LEU A 852 20.43 -11.89 -17.21
CA LEU A 852 21.76 -12.49 -17.18
C LEU A 852 22.34 -12.59 -18.59
N ALA A 853 21.55 -13.07 -19.56
CA ALA A 853 21.98 -13.15 -20.96
C ALA A 853 22.28 -11.76 -21.56
N LEU A 854 21.56 -10.73 -21.14
CA LEU A 854 21.77 -9.34 -21.58
C LEU A 854 23.03 -8.71 -20.96
N ALA A 855 23.39 -9.05 -19.73
CA ALA A 855 24.47 -8.38 -19.01
C ALA A 855 25.85 -8.75 -19.56
N ASP A 856 26.71 -7.73 -19.71
CA ASP A 856 28.13 -7.87 -20.01
C ASP A 856 28.95 -8.25 -18.76
N GLY A 857 28.50 -7.82 -17.58
CA GLY A 857 29.10 -8.17 -16.28
C GLY A 857 28.06 -8.25 -15.17
N LEU A 858 28.34 -9.06 -14.15
CA LEU A 858 27.50 -9.20 -12.96
C LEU A 858 28.20 -8.58 -11.75
N ILE A 859 27.52 -7.69 -11.05
CA ILE A 859 27.89 -7.22 -9.71
C ILE A 859 26.98 -7.92 -8.72
N THR A 860 27.54 -8.67 -7.78
CA THR A 860 26.76 -9.40 -6.77
C THR A 860 27.55 -9.52 -5.47
N ASP A 861 27.01 -10.25 -4.51
CA ASP A 861 27.62 -10.52 -3.20
C ASP A 861 27.56 -12.03 -2.90
N TYR A 862 26.83 -12.46 -1.86
CA TYR A 862 26.64 -13.86 -1.45
C TYR A 862 25.41 -14.50 -2.10
N SER A 863 25.14 -14.17 -3.38
CA SER A 863 23.96 -14.62 -4.11
C SER A 863 24.26 -15.89 -4.90
N SER A 864 23.29 -16.81 -4.98
CA SER A 864 23.42 -18.02 -5.81
C SER A 864 23.42 -17.70 -7.31
N VAL A 865 23.07 -16.48 -7.72
CA VAL A 865 23.04 -16.07 -9.13
C VAL A 865 24.42 -16.16 -9.78
N MET A 866 25.51 -16.04 -9.01
CA MET A 866 26.88 -16.19 -9.50
C MET A 866 27.11 -17.56 -10.16
N PHE A 867 26.48 -18.62 -9.64
CA PHE A 867 26.60 -19.96 -10.22
C PHE A 867 25.91 -20.05 -11.58
N ASP A 868 24.76 -19.39 -11.76
CA ASP A 868 24.06 -19.35 -13.05
C ASP A 868 24.83 -18.50 -14.06
N TYR A 869 25.29 -17.31 -13.64
CA TYR A 869 25.99 -16.38 -14.51
C TYR A 869 27.36 -16.88 -14.98
N ALA A 870 28.03 -17.73 -14.19
CA ALA A 870 29.29 -18.36 -14.57
C ALA A 870 29.19 -19.17 -15.89
N VAL A 871 27.99 -19.65 -16.26
CA VAL A 871 27.75 -20.35 -17.53
C VAL A 871 28.09 -19.50 -18.75
N LEU A 872 27.97 -18.18 -18.64
CA LEU A 872 28.26 -17.24 -19.73
C LEU A 872 29.76 -16.95 -19.89
N ASP A 873 30.60 -17.39 -18.95
CA ASP A 873 32.02 -17.04 -18.85
C ASP A 873 32.30 -15.53 -18.94
N ARG A 874 31.43 -14.72 -18.33
CA ARG A 874 31.53 -13.25 -18.31
C ARG A 874 32.05 -12.73 -16.97
N PRO A 875 32.64 -11.52 -16.93
CA PRO A 875 33.14 -10.91 -15.71
C PRO A 875 32.12 -10.84 -14.57
N MET A 876 32.59 -11.14 -13.37
CA MET A 876 31.83 -11.03 -12.11
C MET A 876 32.60 -10.16 -11.12
N LEU A 877 31.91 -9.26 -10.44
CA LEU A 877 32.43 -8.39 -9.38
C LEU A 877 31.66 -8.69 -8.09
N PHE A 878 32.39 -8.95 -7.00
CA PHE A 878 31.78 -9.30 -5.71
C PHE A 878 31.88 -8.13 -4.74
N PHE A 879 30.80 -7.36 -4.60
CA PHE A 879 30.73 -6.24 -3.66
C PHE A 879 30.27 -6.71 -2.29
N ALA A 880 31.25 -7.02 -1.44
CA ALA A 880 31.11 -7.71 -0.16
C ALA A 880 31.33 -6.74 1.03
N TYR A 881 30.70 -5.56 0.98
CA TYR A 881 30.91 -4.46 1.94
C TYR A 881 30.59 -4.82 3.40
N ASP A 882 29.70 -5.79 3.61
CA ASP A 882 29.25 -6.23 4.93
C ASP A 882 29.66 -7.67 5.26
N TYR A 883 30.71 -8.21 4.62
CA TYR A 883 31.09 -9.62 4.75
C TYR A 883 31.28 -10.08 6.19
N GLU A 884 31.93 -9.28 7.02
CA GLU A 884 32.25 -9.67 8.39
C GLU A 884 30.98 -9.79 9.25
N ALA A 885 30.04 -8.85 9.10
CA ALA A 885 28.74 -8.92 9.74
C ALA A 885 27.89 -10.08 9.17
N TYR A 886 27.91 -10.27 7.86
CA TYR A 886 27.11 -11.29 7.17
C TYR A 886 27.59 -12.71 7.50
N ALA A 887 28.90 -12.95 7.50
CA ALA A 887 29.51 -14.23 7.83
C ALA A 887 29.37 -14.58 9.33
N GLY A 888 29.36 -13.57 10.20
CA GLY A 888 29.24 -13.73 11.65
C GLY A 888 27.82 -14.03 12.15
N ASP A 889 26.79 -13.41 11.56
CA ASP A 889 25.46 -13.33 12.21
C ASP A 889 24.35 -14.15 11.50
N ILE A 890 24.48 -14.48 10.20
CA ILE A 890 23.33 -15.02 9.43
C ILE A 890 23.75 -16.12 8.44
N ARG A 891 23.57 -17.39 8.84
CA ARG A 891 23.75 -18.62 8.04
C ARG A 891 25.19 -18.83 7.55
N GLY A 892 26.00 -19.60 8.28
CA GLY A 892 27.32 -20.02 7.80
C GLY A 892 27.29 -20.57 6.36
N THR A 893 28.33 -20.27 5.58
CA THR A 893 28.50 -20.71 4.19
C THR A 893 29.09 -22.13 4.10
N TYR A 894 29.01 -22.74 2.93
CA TYR A 894 29.66 -24.03 2.65
C TYR A 894 31.13 -23.88 2.27
N PHE A 895 31.54 -22.70 1.79
CA PHE A 895 32.93 -22.33 1.51
C PHE A 895 33.12 -20.83 1.69
N ASP A 896 34.37 -20.38 1.82
CA ASP A 896 34.72 -18.96 1.89
C ASP A 896 34.66 -18.33 0.48
N LEU A 897 33.82 -17.32 0.30
CA LEU A 897 33.69 -16.64 -0.99
C LEU A 897 34.99 -15.94 -1.40
N LYS A 898 35.77 -15.41 -0.44
CA LYS A 898 37.04 -14.72 -0.73
C LYS A 898 38.08 -15.66 -1.36
N GLU A 899 38.02 -16.96 -1.06
CA GLU A 899 38.94 -17.96 -1.58
C GLU A 899 38.55 -18.48 -2.96
N LYS A 900 37.24 -18.53 -3.26
CA LYS A 900 36.69 -19.21 -4.45
C LYS A 900 36.03 -18.28 -5.46
N ALA A 901 35.93 -16.98 -5.20
CA ALA A 901 35.26 -16.05 -6.08
C ALA A 901 35.89 -16.06 -7.50
N PRO A 902 35.08 -16.20 -8.56
CA PRO A 902 35.55 -16.15 -9.94
C PRO A 902 35.78 -14.71 -10.45
N GLY A 903 36.14 -13.80 -9.55
CA GLY A 903 36.26 -12.36 -9.80
C GLY A 903 36.75 -11.61 -8.56
N PRO A 904 37.07 -10.32 -8.67
CA PRO A 904 37.54 -9.54 -7.53
C PRO A 904 36.45 -9.42 -6.45
N VAL A 905 36.86 -9.58 -5.20
CA VAL A 905 36.04 -9.33 -4.02
C VAL A 905 36.47 -7.99 -3.42
N VAL A 906 35.57 -7.03 -3.42
CA VAL A 906 35.80 -5.64 -3.00
C VAL A 906 34.89 -5.29 -1.83
N ALA A 907 35.35 -4.43 -0.93
CA ALA A 907 34.64 -4.08 0.30
C ALA A 907 34.16 -2.62 0.32
N THR A 908 34.75 -1.74 -0.50
CA THR A 908 34.40 -0.31 -0.53
C THR A 908 33.80 0.11 -1.87
N ALA A 909 33.01 1.20 -1.85
CA ALA A 909 32.42 1.78 -3.06
C ALA A 909 33.52 2.21 -4.06
N ASP A 910 34.61 2.82 -3.57
CA ASP A 910 35.74 3.23 -4.41
C ASP A 910 36.41 2.03 -5.10
N GLU A 911 36.64 0.94 -4.36
CA GLU A 911 37.18 -0.30 -4.93
C GLU A 911 36.25 -0.89 -5.99
N LEU A 912 34.94 -0.83 -5.77
CA LEU A 912 33.94 -1.27 -6.76
C LEU A 912 34.00 -0.42 -8.04
N LEU A 913 33.94 0.90 -7.92
CA LEU A 913 33.99 1.81 -9.07
C LEU A 913 35.32 1.68 -9.81
N GLN A 914 36.43 1.50 -9.09
CA GLN A 914 37.73 1.25 -9.70
C GLN A 914 37.76 -0.09 -10.45
N ALA A 915 37.22 -1.15 -9.87
CA ALA A 915 37.13 -2.46 -10.51
C ALA A 915 36.26 -2.42 -11.79
N ILE A 916 35.21 -1.59 -11.81
CA ILE A 916 34.40 -1.35 -13.01
C ILE A 916 35.17 -0.50 -14.04
N ALA A 917 35.96 0.48 -13.61
CA ALA A 917 36.75 1.30 -14.54
C ALA A 917 37.73 0.46 -15.38
N VAL A 918 38.38 -0.53 -14.74
CA VAL A 918 39.31 -1.50 -15.35
C VAL A 918 38.65 -2.84 -15.72
N PHE A 919 37.35 -2.84 -16.01
CA PHE A 919 36.54 -4.04 -16.25
C PHE A 919 37.16 -5.05 -17.25
N GLU A 920 37.80 -4.57 -18.32
CA GLU A 920 38.42 -5.43 -19.34
C GLU A 920 39.71 -6.11 -18.84
N GLU A 921 40.52 -5.42 -18.05
CA GLU A 921 41.71 -6.00 -17.42
C GLU A 921 41.31 -7.05 -16.37
N ALA A 922 40.26 -6.77 -15.61
CA ALA A 922 39.68 -7.72 -14.68
C ALA A 922 39.15 -8.96 -15.40
N ASP A 923 38.51 -8.79 -16.57
CA ASP A 923 38.02 -9.91 -17.37
C ASP A 923 39.14 -10.91 -17.71
N ALA A 924 40.24 -10.41 -18.29
CA ALA A 924 41.39 -11.23 -18.67
C ALA A 924 42.06 -11.89 -17.45
N LYS A 925 42.21 -11.15 -16.35
CA LYS A 925 42.87 -11.65 -15.13
C LYS A 925 42.14 -12.82 -14.49
N TYR A 926 40.81 -12.84 -14.54
CA TYR A 926 39.99 -13.85 -13.85
C TYR A 926 39.45 -14.97 -14.76
N ALA A 927 39.81 -15.00 -16.05
CA ALA A 927 39.34 -16.01 -17.00
C ALA A 927 39.55 -17.47 -16.52
N GLU A 928 40.77 -17.82 -16.08
CA GLU A 928 41.04 -19.17 -15.54
C GLU A 928 40.27 -19.48 -14.24
N ALA A 929 40.01 -18.46 -13.42
CA ALA A 929 39.22 -18.61 -12.20
C ALA A 929 37.74 -18.89 -12.53
N ARG A 930 37.17 -18.18 -13.51
CA ARG A 930 35.81 -18.42 -14.00
C ARG A 930 35.65 -19.82 -14.59
N GLN A 931 36.59 -20.27 -15.41
CA GLN A 931 36.57 -21.62 -15.99
C GLN A 931 36.65 -22.71 -14.92
N ARG A 932 37.52 -22.56 -13.91
CA ARG A 932 37.57 -23.49 -12.76
C ARG A 932 36.28 -23.48 -11.95
N PHE A 933 35.69 -22.30 -11.75
CA PHE A 933 34.44 -22.15 -11.03
C PHE A 933 33.28 -22.84 -11.77
N LEU A 934 33.16 -22.63 -13.09
CA LEU A 934 32.16 -23.31 -13.91
C LEU A 934 32.36 -24.83 -13.90
N ALA A 935 33.59 -25.31 -13.99
CA ALA A 935 33.90 -26.74 -13.91
C ALA A 935 33.50 -27.36 -12.56
N GLU A 936 33.70 -26.63 -11.44
CA GLU A 936 33.34 -27.12 -10.10
C GLU A 936 31.82 -27.04 -9.84
N PHE A 937 31.15 -25.98 -10.27
CA PHE A 937 29.77 -25.68 -9.85
C PHE A 937 28.69 -25.90 -10.91
N GLY A 938 29.06 -25.95 -12.20
CA GLY A 938 28.15 -26.11 -13.34
C GLY A 938 28.44 -27.33 -14.22
N GLU A 939 29.01 -28.39 -13.65
CA GLU A 939 29.40 -29.64 -14.32
C GLU A 939 28.33 -30.21 -15.29
N HIS A 940 27.04 -30.06 -14.94
CA HIS A 940 25.93 -30.60 -15.72
C HIS A 940 25.17 -29.55 -16.55
N ASP A 941 25.52 -28.26 -16.50
CA ASP A 941 24.88 -27.22 -17.32
C ASP A 941 25.36 -27.30 -18.78
N ARG A 942 24.75 -28.19 -19.58
CA ARG A 942 25.15 -28.47 -20.97
C ARG A 942 24.24 -27.87 -22.04
N GLY A 943 23.21 -27.12 -21.66
CA GLY A 943 22.25 -26.52 -22.58
C GLY A 943 21.16 -27.49 -23.03
N THR A 944 20.98 -28.59 -22.31
CA THR A 944 20.06 -29.69 -22.65
C THR A 944 19.27 -30.17 -21.45
N ALA A 945 19.26 -29.44 -20.33
CA ALA A 945 18.65 -29.89 -19.09
C ALA A 945 17.12 -30.06 -19.25
N ALA A 946 16.44 -29.09 -19.85
CA ALA A 946 15.02 -29.16 -20.15
C ALA A 946 14.71 -30.36 -21.06
N ALA A 947 15.47 -30.52 -22.15
CA ALA A 947 15.29 -31.60 -23.12
C ALA A 947 15.45 -32.98 -22.46
N GLN A 948 16.49 -33.17 -21.64
CA GLN A 948 16.71 -34.42 -20.89
C GLN A 948 15.56 -34.74 -19.93
N ILE A 949 14.98 -33.73 -19.26
CA ILE A 949 13.81 -33.92 -18.40
C ILE A 949 12.59 -34.32 -19.25
N VAL A 950 12.37 -33.67 -20.38
CA VAL A 950 11.26 -33.99 -21.28
C VAL A 950 11.39 -35.41 -21.85
N GLU A 951 12.57 -35.78 -22.33
CA GLU A 951 12.89 -37.11 -22.85
C GLU A 951 12.69 -38.19 -21.78
N LYS A 952 13.19 -37.96 -20.56
CA LYS A 952 13.13 -38.95 -19.49
C LYS A 952 11.72 -39.24 -18.99
N PHE A 953 10.85 -38.23 -18.94
CA PHE A 953 9.56 -38.34 -18.25
C PHE A 953 8.35 -38.27 -19.17
N PHE A 954 8.49 -37.69 -20.36
CA PHE A 954 7.36 -37.37 -21.23
C PHE A 954 7.48 -37.98 -22.63
N GLN A 955 8.65 -38.49 -23.02
CA GLN A 955 8.81 -39.32 -24.22
C GLN A 955 8.73 -40.81 -23.84
N GLY A 956 7.62 -41.46 -24.20
CA GLY A 956 7.35 -42.85 -23.81
C GLY A 956 5.88 -43.30 -23.89
N SER A 957 4.96 -42.40 -24.24
CA SER A 957 3.54 -42.72 -24.50
C SER A 957 3.22 -42.75 -26.01
N GLY A 958 4.22 -43.08 -26.84
CA GLY A 958 4.07 -43.21 -28.28
C GLY A 958 3.64 -44.63 -28.67
N LYS A 959 2.34 -44.77 -28.96
CA LYS A 959 1.55 -45.94 -29.39
C LYS A 959 0.93 -46.81 -28.30
#